data_AF-A0A3R6YYF1-F1
#
_entry.id   AF-A0A3R6YYF1-F1
#
_cell.length_a   1.000
_cell.length_b   1.000
_cell.length_c   1.000
_cell.angle_alpha   90.00
_cell.angle_beta   90.00
_cell.angle_gamma   90.00
#
_symmetry.space_group_name_H-M   'P 1'
#
loop_
_entity.id
_entity.type
_entity.pdbx_description
1 polymer ?
#
loop_
_entity_poly.entity_id
_entity_poly.type
_entity_poly.pdbx_seq_one_letter_code
_entity_poly.pdbx_strand_id
1 'polypeptide(L)'
;MSAAASLHQLLVPNDNRSKANDRKHDVLPYVPLFTRLLHARESSDVPTDSRRTLKDLLHDQPDATLGKEYAVAFRQITSIDTIIQKAGSFDPSVFPDSDGDDHVALRRIEWTLGTLYVALESRREDSAHRLPWICGIANHSHVLELQCILHHALSSDWIPLSPPLVSLLLESSIGRTLLVGLVQNDPSAASSIVELVLLAMRRQVDVDTHMTLVAIADATTPHAVRRQCIVADFPYAAAVALDITCRLLHDTPVFLNGVMQGTKHATLWSVVTEALTQDPTTPFRRHTSAILGRIRLELQQALEAFLATKPVDVVAVLKAYCGLVGRGSLAVTDVECSLLFRVIGQECHHRRQDSGGGSSHSRFVQVAFTTIVLVCLSTLSQPVDAAATQVTKDARHLIGLLYTLDTSKSGSLFLITALLLYTKVLLAETEASTAAESHYAHAVQLCFKAQAKLKSAKAGPPLHAKVNGELALTYLVWAVHLAKTQDNHLGVLEKFNKALNMYVELRDRRQVAATHYQMASYYSQQQVKTKQRMEAARRHYEKALEYFGGVEVGTTFVMIHKQLAELYASSTKMEDVEHALLVVLNTFDAFKRVATLPRHEQADLESMAPTLVLRLQEYLLQLIRLGSASTKPAMQATITRFKAMYRLTIDQNTRPFAQLLLALRNMYE
;
A
#
# COMPACT_ATOMS: atom_id res chain seq x y z
N MET A 1 -23.05 -9.33 34.49
CA MET A 1 -24.20 -8.78 35.24
C MET A 1 -25.18 -8.23 34.22
N SER A 2 -26.47 -8.54 34.35
CA SER A 2 -27.48 -7.98 33.43
C SER A 2 -27.55 -6.46 33.63
N ALA A 3 -27.90 -5.71 32.58
CA ALA A 3 -28.07 -4.24 32.68
C ALA A 3 -29.01 -3.85 33.83
N ALA A 4 -30.01 -4.69 34.13
CA ALA A 4 -30.92 -4.54 35.25
C ALA A 4 -30.24 -4.62 36.64
N ALA A 5 -29.24 -5.49 36.81
CA ALA A 5 -28.53 -5.65 38.09
C ALA A 5 -27.62 -4.45 38.41
N SER A 6 -26.96 -3.89 37.39
CA SER A 6 -26.16 -2.66 37.53
C SER A 6 -27.05 -1.44 37.80
N LEU A 7 -28.24 -1.39 37.19
CA LEU A 7 -29.25 -0.36 37.44
C LEU A 7 -29.75 -0.38 38.89
N HIS A 8 -30.00 -1.58 39.42
CA HIS A 8 -30.49 -1.75 40.79
C HIS A 8 -29.46 -1.27 41.83
N GLN A 9 -28.15 -1.41 41.57
CA GLN A 9 -27.10 -0.88 42.45
C GLN A 9 -27.01 0.64 42.45
N LEU A 10 -27.27 1.30 41.31
CA LEU A 10 -27.29 2.76 41.19
C LEU A 10 -28.53 3.39 41.86
N LEU A 11 -29.64 2.64 41.92
CA LEU A 11 -30.94 3.11 42.41
C LEU A 11 -31.20 2.82 43.90
N VAL A 12 -30.28 2.16 44.62
CA VAL A 12 -30.39 2.01 46.08
C VAL A 12 -30.28 3.40 46.74
N PRO A 13 -31.27 3.81 47.56
CA PRO A 13 -31.24 5.10 48.24
C PRO A 13 -30.06 5.14 49.22
N ASN A 14 -29.34 6.26 49.23
CA ASN A 14 -28.38 6.60 50.27
C ASN A 14 -28.75 8.01 50.73
N ASP A 15 -29.01 8.20 52.02
CA ASP A 15 -29.80 9.30 52.61
C ASP A 15 -29.19 10.73 52.51
N ASN A 16 -28.18 10.96 51.66
CA ASN A 16 -27.49 12.24 51.55
C ASN A 16 -27.96 13.08 50.34
N ARG A 17 -28.75 14.13 50.62
CA ARG A 17 -29.33 15.07 49.64
C ARG A 17 -28.31 15.82 48.75
N SER A 18 -27.05 16.01 49.19
CA SER A 18 -26.04 16.72 48.39
C SER A 18 -25.54 15.92 47.17
N LYS A 19 -25.66 14.58 47.19
CA LYS A 19 -25.28 13.71 46.06
C LYS A 19 -26.40 13.54 45.01
N ALA A 20 -27.56 14.17 45.20
CA ALA A 20 -28.69 14.03 44.28
C ALA A 20 -28.51 14.83 42.97
N ASN A 21 -27.80 15.97 43.01
CA ASN A 21 -27.51 16.75 41.81
C ASN A 21 -26.39 16.13 40.96
N ASP A 22 -25.37 15.52 41.58
CA ASP A 22 -24.33 14.78 40.85
C ASP A 22 -24.91 13.55 40.13
N ARG A 23 -25.89 12.87 40.76
CA ARG A 23 -26.62 11.74 40.14
C ARG A 23 -27.40 12.13 38.89
N LYS A 24 -27.88 13.37 38.74
CA LYS A 24 -28.58 13.79 37.51
C LYS A 24 -27.67 13.74 36.29
N HIS A 25 -26.40 14.14 36.45
CA HIS A 25 -25.40 14.04 35.38
C HIS A 25 -24.93 12.61 35.14
N ASP A 26 -24.92 11.75 36.17
CA ASP A 26 -24.58 10.33 36.02
C ASP A 26 -25.68 9.51 35.31
N VAL A 27 -26.93 9.97 35.32
CA VAL A 27 -28.11 9.24 34.79
C VAL A 27 -28.48 9.66 33.36
N LEU A 28 -28.15 10.88 32.95
CA LEU A 28 -28.32 11.43 31.59
C LEU A 28 -27.86 10.49 30.45
N PRO A 29 -26.70 9.83 30.53
CA PRO A 29 -26.22 8.90 29.50
C PRO A 29 -27.10 7.64 29.34
N TYR A 30 -27.92 7.32 30.35
CA TYR A 30 -28.75 6.13 30.39
C TYR A 30 -30.22 6.39 30.04
N VAL A 31 -30.61 7.66 29.81
CA VAL A 31 -31.96 8.07 29.38
C VAL A 31 -32.49 7.24 28.21
N PRO A 32 -31.74 6.99 27.13
CA PRO A 32 -32.18 6.11 26.05
C PRO A 32 -32.43 4.65 26.46
N LEU A 33 -31.67 4.15 27.45
CA LEU A 33 -31.82 2.81 28.01
C LEU A 33 -33.06 2.72 28.91
N PHE A 34 -33.42 3.81 29.59
CA PHE A 34 -34.70 3.94 30.32
C PHE A 34 -35.90 3.97 29.36
N THR A 35 -35.79 4.68 28.24
CA THR A 35 -36.79 4.69 27.16
C THR A 35 -36.98 3.28 26.61
N ARG A 36 -35.89 2.54 26.35
CA ARG A 36 -35.96 1.11 25.96
C ARG A 36 -36.63 0.21 27.00
N LEU A 37 -36.34 0.37 28.29
CA LEU A 37 -36.93 -0.44 29.36
C LEU A 37 -38.43 -0.16 29.56
N LEU A 38 -38.88 1.07 29.29
CA LEU A 38 -40.30 1.42 29.24
C LEU A 38 -41.04 0.82 28.03
N HIS A 39 -40.31 0.49 26.96
CA HIS A 39 -40.86 0.09 25.66
C HIS A 39 -40.57 -1.35 25.24
N ALA A 40 -39.80 -2.12 26.01
CA ALA A 40 -39.67 -3.57 25.80
C ALA A 40 -41.04 -4.25 25.98
N ARG A 41 -41.47 -5.03 24.97
CA ARG A 41 -42.69 -5.87 25.05
C ARG A 41 -42.71 -6.69 26.34
N GLU A 42 -43.90 -6.91 26.89
CA GLU A 42 -44.15 -7.76 28.06
C GLU A 42 -43.53 -9.15 27.85
N SER A 43 -42.30 -9.33 28.32
CA SER A 43 -41.82 -10.65 28.73
C SER A 43 -42.23 -10.84 30.19
N SER A 44 -42.70 -12.05 30.49
CA SER A 44 -43.27 -12.49 31.77
C SER A 44 -42.31 -12.44 32.96
N ASP A 45 -41.04 -12.08 32.74
CA ASP A 45 -39.96 -12.42 33.67
C ASP A 45 -39.39 -11.22 34.45
N VAL A 46 -39.99 -10.02 34.33
CA VAL A 46 -39.59 -8.85 35.14
C VAL A 46 -40.67 -8.53 36.18
N PRO A 47 -40.35 -8.51 37.49
CA PRO A 47 -41.31 -8.20 38.55
C PRO A 47 -41.99 -6.84 38.32
N THR A 48 -43.32 -6.82 38.45
CA THR A 48 -44.18 -5.65 38.25
C THR A 48 -43.82 -4.46 39.14
N ASP A 49 -43.27 -4.71 40.34
CA ASP A 49 -42.94 -3.67 41.30
C ASP A 49 -41.71 -2.86 40.88
N SER A 50 -40.67 -3.51 40.37
CA SER A 50 -39.46 -2.81 39.87
C SER A 50 -39.77 -1.87 38.69
N ARG A 51 -40.78 -2.20 37.87
CA ARG A 51 -41.25 -1.34 36.77
C ARG A 51 -42.09 -0.15 37.23
N ARG A 52 -42.89 -0.30 38.29
CA ARG A 52 -43.63 0.83 38.89
C ARG A 52 -42.65 1.84 39.49
N THR A 53 -41.68 1.36 40.26
CA THR A 53 -40.64 2.22 40.84
C THR A 53 -39.82 2.95 39.78
N LEU A 54 -39.51 2.31 38.64
CA LEU A 54 -38.81 2.93 37.51
C LEU A 54 -39.67 4.00 36.82
N LYS A 55 -40.99 3.74 36.66
CA LYS A 55 -41.94 4.71 36.10
C LYS A 55 -42.11 5.94 36.98
N ASP A 56 -42.13 5.74 38.30
CA ASP A 56 -42.25 6.83 39.27
C ASP A 56 -40.94 7.65 39.30
N LEU A 57 -39.77 7.02 39.22
CA LEU A 57 -38.48 7.70 39.09
C LEU A 57 -38.31 8.50 37.79
N LEU A 58 -38.88 8.03 36.69
CA LEU A 58 -38.89 8.72 35.39
C LEU A 58 -39.94 9.84 35.34
N HIS A 59 -40.93 9.82 36.24
CA HIS A 59 -41.90 10.90 36.38
C HIS A 59 -41.25 12.20 36.89
N ASP A 60 -40.20 12.07 37.70
CA ASP A 60 -39.49 13.18 38.35
C ASP A 60 -38.34 13.77 37.51
N GLN A 61 -38.05 13.23 36.31
CA GLN A 61 -36.98 13.70 35.43
C GLN A 61 -37.53 14.55 34.27
N PRO A 62 -37.13 15.83 34.14
CA PRO A 62 -37.67 16.75 33.13
C PRO A 62 -37.33 16.39 31.69
N ASP A 63 -36.28 15.60 31.44
CA ASP A 63 -35.89 15.15 30.08
C ASP A 63 -36.62 13.87 29.64
N ALA A 64 -37.28 13.16 30.57
CA ALA A 64 -38.07 11.96 30.29
C ALA A 64 -39.52 12.27 29.86
N THR A 65 -39.95 13.54 29.95
CA THR A 65 -41.31 13.99 29.61
C THR A 65 -41.57 13.94 28.11
N LEU A 66 -40.65 14.45 27.28
CA LEU A 66 -40.80 14.48 25.82
C LEU A 66 -40.92 13.08 25.20
N GLY A 67 -40.02 12.16 25.58
CA GLY A 67 -40.09 10.77 25.13
C GLY A 67 -41.38 10.07 25.57
N LYS A 68 -41.86 10.37 26.78
CA LYS A 68 -43.15 9.86 27.30
C LYS A 68 -44.35 10.43 26.54
N GLU A 69 -44.36 11.73 26.26
CA GLU A 69 -45.40 12.41 25.47
C GLU A 69 -45.53 11.78 24.08
N TYR A 70 -44.41 11.64 23.37
CA TYR A 70 -44.41 10.99 22.06
C TYR A 70 -44.79 9.51 22.13
N ALA A 71 -44.33 8.75 23.13
CA ALA A 71 -44.73 7.35 23.30
C ALA A 71 -46.23 7.18 23.57
N VAL A 72 -46.86 8.10 24.32
CA VAL A 72 -48.31 8.12 24.55
C VAL A 72 -49.03 8.47 23.25
N ALA A 73 -48.57 9.48 22.51
CA ALA A 73 -49.15 9.87 21.22
C ALA A 73 -49.04 8.75 20.17
N PHE A 74 -47.92 8.01 20.11
CA PHE A 74 -47.76 6.86 19.21
C PHE A 74 -48.79 5.74 19.46
N ARG A 75 -49.19 5.52 20.72
CA ARG A 75 -50.21 4.52 21.06
C ARG A 75 -51.62 4.92 20.63
N GLN A 76 -51.86 6.20 20.35
CA GLN A 76 -53.15 6.70 19.86
C GLN A 76 -53.33 6.44 18.36
N ILE A 77 -52.26 6.09 17.64
CA ILE A 77 -52.27 5.79 16.21
C ILE A 77 -52.56 4.30 16.02
N THR A 78 -53.64 3.98 15.30
CA THR A 78 -54.11 2.59 15.10
C THR A 78 -53.48 1.89 13.89
N SER A 79 -53.17 2.62 12.82
CA SER A 79 -52.45 2.10 11.64
C SER A 79 -51.62 3.21 10.98
N ILE A 80 -50.53 2.82 10.31
CA ILE A 80 -49.77 3.72 9.44
C ILE A 80 -50.58 4.16 8.21
N ASP A 81 -51.56 3.36 7.76
CA ASP A 81 -52.37 3.64 6.57
C ASP A 81 -53.15 4.96 6.70
N THR A 82 -53.58 5.32 7.91
CA THR A 82 -54.28 6.59 8.16
C THR A 82 -53.36 7.79 7.98
N ILE A 83 -52.06 7.62 8.27
CA ILE A 83 -51.05 8.65 8.05
C ILE A 83 -50.74 8.75 6.56
N ILE A 84 -50.59 7.61 5.87
CA ILE A 84 -50.31 7.55 4.43
C ILE A 84 -51.44 8.22 3.62
N GLN A 85 -52.71 7.97 3.97
CA GLN A 85 -53.86 8.60 3.31
C GLN A 85 -53.88 10.13 3.49
N LYS A 86 -53.42 10.62 4.64
CA LYS A 86 -53.28 12.07 4.90
C LYS A 86 -51.99 12.66 4.34
N ALA A 87 -51.02 11.83 3.91
CA ALA A 87 -49.67 12.27 3.60
C ALA A 87 -49.60 13.32 2.48
N GLY A 88 -50.47 13.21 1.46
CA GLY A 88 -50.55 14.18 0.37
C GLY A 88 -51.15 15.54 0.75
N SER A 89 -51.71 15.68 1.96
CA SER A 89 -52.26 16.94 2.48
C SER A 89 -51.30 17.72 3.37
N PHE A 90 -50.19 17.10 3.79
CA PHE A 90 -49.19 17.79 4.61
C PHE A 90 -48.30 18.66 3.74
N ASP A 91 -48.22 19.94 4.11
CA ASP A 91 -47.24 20.85 3.52
C ASP A 91 -45.85 20.56 4.16
N PRO A 92 -44.86 20.07 3.39
CA PRO A 92 -43.52 19.82 3.90
C PRO A 92 -42.77 21.10 4.26
N SER A 93 -43.32 22.28 3.94
CA SER A 93 -42.73 23.59 4.21
C SER A 93 -43.12 24.20 5.57
N VAL A 94 -44.01 23.57 6.35
CA VAL A 94 -44.49 24.09 7.64
C VAL A 94 -44.44 23.02 8.71
N PHE A 95 -43.56 23.17 9.70
CA PHE A 95 -43.51 22.28 10.86
C PHE A 95 -44.59 22.70 11.89
N PRO A 96 -45.34 21.74 12.47
CA PRO A 96 -46.41 22.08 13.41
C PRO A 96 -45.84 22.53 14.78
N ASP A 97 -45.69 23.85 14.95
CA ASP A 97 -45.11 24.54 16.13
C ASP A 97 -46.14 25.27 17.00
N SER A 98 -47.43 24.97 16.88
CA SER A 98 -48.46 25.67 17.66
C SER A 98 -48.43 25.25 19.14
N ASP A 99 -47.62 25.95 19.93
CA ASP A 99 -47.60 25.88 21.39
C ASP A 99 -49.00 26.19 21.96
N GLY A 100 -49.70 25.15 22.42
CA GLY A 100 -51.01 25.29 23.08
C GLY A 100 -52.07 24.23 22.77
N ASP A 101 -51.83 23.28 21.87
CA ASP A 101 -52.78 22.20 21.55
C ASP A 101 -52.41 20.88 22.27
N ASP A 102 -53.38 20.24 22.93
CA ASP A 102 -53.20 18.95 23.65
C ASP A 102 -52.75 17.78 22.73
N HIS A 103 -52.75 17.99 21.40
CA HIS A 103 -52.42 16.99 20.38
C HIS A 103 -51.23 17.38 19.48
N VAL A 104 -50.38 18.34 19.89
CA VAL A 104 -49.20 18.77 19.11
C VAL A 104 -48.27 17.60 18.78
N ALA A 105 -48.00 16.72 19.75
CA ALA A 105 -47.16 15.53 19.54
C ALA A 105 -47.74 14.58 18.47
N LEU A 106 -49.06 14.37 18.45
CA LEU A 106 -49.72 13.53 17.45
C LEU A 106 -49.63 14.14 16.05
N ARG A 107 -49.87 15.45 15.91
CA ARG A 107 -49.72 16.16 14.63
C ARG A 107 -48.28 16.14 14.12
N ARG A 108 -47.30 16.29 15.01
CA ARG A 108 -45.87 16.18 14.69
C ARG A 108 -45.53 14.76 14.19
N ILE A 109 -46.05 13.72 14.83
CA ILE A 109 -45.88 12.33 14.34
C ILE A 109 -46.50 12.15 12.95
N GLU A 110 -47.76 12.53 12.75
CA GLU A 110 -48.45 12.40 11.45
C GLU A 110 -47.72 13.17 10.34
N TRP A 111 -47.29 14.40 10.62
CA TRP A 111 -46.54 15.24 9.69
C TRP A 111 -45.17 14.64 9.35
N THR A 112 -44.39 14.25 10.36
CA THR A 112 -43.02 13.71 10.15
C THR A 112 -43.06 12.39 9.39
N LEU A 113 -43.95 11.47 9.74
CA LEU A 113 -44.05 10.18 9.06
C LEU A 113 -44.70 10.30 7.67
N GLY A 114 -45.70 11.17 7.50
CA GLY A 114 -46.31 11.44 6.21
C GLY A 114 -45.35 12.06 5.21
N THR A 115 -44.62 13.10 5.61
CA THR A 115 -43.59 13.74 4.75
C THR A 115 -42.42 12.81 4.45
N LEU A 116 -42.00 11.98 5.42
CA LEU A 116 -40.98 10.95 5.21
C LEU A 116 -41.45 9.88 4.22
N TYR A 117 -42.71 9.42 4.32
CA TYR A 117 -43.30 8.45 3.40
C TYR A 117 -43.33 8.96 1.96
N VAL A 118 -43.83 10.20 1.75
CA VAL A 118 -43.89 10.83 0.41
C VAL A 118 -42.49 10.98 -0.19
N ALA A 119 -41.51 11.39 0.62
CA ALA A 119 -40.13 11.50 0.17
C ALA A 119 -39.54 10.13 -0.23
N LEU A 120 -39.85 9.07 0.51
CA LEU A 120 -39.41 7.71 0.19
C LEU A 120 -40.08 7.14 -1.07
N GLU A 121 -41.39 7.34 -1.25
CA GLU A 121 -42.11 6.93 -2.47
C GLU A 121 -41.58 7.63 -3.72
N SER A 122 -41.31 8.95 -3.65
CA SER A 122 -40.75 9.71 -4.78
C SER A 122 -39.42 9.14 -5.30
N ARG A 123 -38.68 8.42 -4.45
CA ARG A 123 -37.41 7.74 -4.77
C ARG A 123 -37.59 6.30 -5.25
N ARG A 124 -38.70 5.65 -4.92
CA ARG A 124 -39.01 4.30 -5.45
C ARG A 124 -39.47 4.36 -6.90
N GLU A 125 -40.14 5.42 -7.28
CA GLU A 125 -40.69 5.62 -8.63
C GLU A 125 -39.66 6.15 -9.65
N ASP A 126 -38.39 6.34 -9.27
CA ASP A 126 -37.33 6.95 -10.11
C ASP A 126 -37.78 8.28 -10.79
N SER A 127 -38.62 9.04 -10.09
CA SER A 127 -39.18 10.28 -10.61
C SER A 127 -38.08 11.32 -10.86
N ALA A 128 -38.17 12.07 -11.96
CA ALA A 128 -37.25 13.15 -12.29
C ALA A 128 -37.28 14.32 -11.27
N HIS A 129 -38.25 14.31 -10.35
CA HIS A 129 -38.48 15.34 -9.34
C HIS A 129 -38.46 14.70 -7.95
N ARG A 130 -37.24 14.39 -7.47
CA ARG A 130 -37.04 13.90 -6.09
C ARG A 130 -37.50 14.97 -5.11
N LEU A 131 -38.51 14.66 -4.30
CA LEU A 131 -38.97 15.56 -3.27
C LEU A 131 -37.96 15.57 -2.11
N PRO A 132 -37.49 16.75 -1.66
CA PRO A 132 -36.59 16.83 -0.53
C PRO A 132 -37.32 16.44 0.75
N TRP A 133 -36.63 15.75 1.66
CA TRP A 133 -37.12 15.54 3.01
C TRP A 133 -36.56 16.62 3.91
N ILE A 134 -37.46 17.47 4.44
CA ILE A 134 -37.17 18.51 5.43
C ILE A 134 -36.06 19.47 4.96
N CYS A 135 -36.29 20.15 3.85
CA CYS A 135 -35.51 21.34 3.50
C CYS A 135 -35.92 22.52 4.40
N GLY A 136 -35.33 22.62 5.59
CA GLY A 136 -35.10 23.91 6.25
C GLY A 136 -36.07 24.40 7.34
N ILE A 137 -37.04 23.62 7.82
CA ILE A 137 -38.02 24.12 8.82
C ILE A 137 -37.86 23.51 10.22
N ALA A 138 -37.30 22.30 10.34
CA ALA A 138 -36.91 21.78 11.65
C ALA A 138 -35.65 22.51 12.12
N ASN A 139 -35.78 23.37 13.13
CA ASN A 139 -34.64 23.92 13.85
C ASN A 139 -33.88 22.79 14.54
N HIS A 140 -32.59 23.00 14.87
CA HIS A 140 -31.82 22.05 15.68
C HIS A 140 -32.50 21.74 17.04
N SER A 141 -33.44 22.59 17.48
CA SER A 141 -34.30 22.36 18.64
C SER A 141 -35.22 21.15 18.52
N HIS A 142 -35.67 20.77 17.32
CA HIS A 142 -36.63 19.67 17.12
C HIS A 142 -35.95 18.31 16.85
N VAL A 143 -34.62 18.26 16.88
CA VAL A 143 -33.85 17.02 16.60
C VAL A 143 -34.24 15.91 17.57
N LEU A 144 -34.36 16.19 18.86
CA LEU A 144 -34.72 15.18 19.87
C LEU A 144 -36.13 14.61 19.63
N GLU A 145 -37.07 15.44 19.22
CA GLU A 145 -38.44 15.03 18.89
C GLU A 145 -38.46 14.10 17.67
N LEU A 146 -37.77 14.51 16.60
CA LEU A 146 -37.64 13.72 15.37
C LEU A 146 -36.92 12.38 15.64
N GLN A 147 -35.92 12.35 16.53
CA GLN A 147 -35.28 11.11 16.96
C GLN A 147 -36.25 10.16 17.66
N CYS A 148 -37.09 10.68 18.56
CA CYS A 148 -38.12 9.89 19.25
C CYS A 148 -39.12 9.31 18.25
N ILE A 149 -39.62 10.14 17.31
CA ILE A 149 -40.58 9.72 16.29
C ILE A 149 -39.99 8.63 15.38
N LEU A 150 -38.78 8.83 14.88
CA LEU A 150 -38.13 7.89 13.97
C LEU A 150 -37.82 6.56 14.67
N HIS A 151 -37.38 6.59 15.94
CA HIS A 151 -37.13 5.39 16.72
C HIS A 151 -38.41 4.57 16.96
N HIS A 152 -39.53 5.23 17.27
CA HIS A 152 -40.82 4.56 17.42
C HIS A 152 -41.35 3.97 16.11
N ALA A 153 -41.18 4.67 14.99
CA ALA A 153 -41.57 4.17 13.69
C ALA A 153 -40.75 2.94 13.25
N LEU A 154 -39.44 2.94 13.53
CA LEU A 154 -38.57 1.78 13.25
C LEU A 154 -38.89 0.59 14.16
N SER A 155 -39.11 0.81 15.46
CA SER A 155 -39.44 -0.27 16.40
C SER A 155 -40.83 -0.87 16.20
N SER A 156 -41.75 -0.13 15.59
CA SER A 156 -43.09 -0.59 15.24
C SER A 156 -43.18 -1.20 13.83
N ASP A 157 -42.04 -1.35 13.14
CA ASP A 157 -41.93 -1.81 11.75
C ASP A 157 -42.76 -0.99 10.74
N TRP A 158 -43.12 0.25 11.09
CA TRP A 158 -43.86 1.17 10.22
C TRP A 158 -43.00 1.67 9.06
N ILE A 159 -41.69 1.81 9.30
CA ILE A 159 -40.71 2.18 8.28
C ILE A 159 -39.57 1.17 8.33
N PRO A 160 -39.19 0.54 7.20
CA PRO A 160 -38.06 -0.37 7.18
C PRO A 160 -36.73 0.40 7.17
N LEU A 161 -35.78 -0.03 8.00
CA LEU A 161 -34.39 0.41 7.90
C LEU A 161 -33.80 -0.08 6.57
N SER A 162 -33.76 0.81 5.58
CA SER A 162 -33.50 0.44 4.18
C SER A 162 -32.56 1.44 3.49
N PRO A 163 -31.90 1.07 2.38
CA PRO A 163 -31.01 1.97 1.65
C PRO A 163 -31.63 3.32 1.26
N PRO A 164 -32.90 3.40 0.78
CA PRO A 164 -33.53 4.67 0.43
C PRO A 164 -33.69 5.61 1.64
N LEU A 165 -34.02 5.07 2.81
CA LEU A 165 -34.13 5.85 4.05
C LEU A 165 -32.78 6.43 4.43
N VAL A 166 -31.74 5.61 4.50
CA VAL A 166 -30.39 6.09 4.89
C VAL A 166 -29.87 7.11 3.88
N SER A 167 -30.04 6.89 2.57
CA SER A 167 -29.65 7.87 1.56
C SER A 167 -30.40 9.19 1.69
N LEU A 168 -31.70 9.16 2.04
CA LEU A 168 -32.50 10.37 2.30
C LEU A 168 -32.00 11.12 3.53
N LEU A 169 -31.73 10.43 4.63
CA LEU A 169 -31.22 11.02 5.88
C LEU A 169 -29.83 11.65 5.68
N LEU A 170 -28.99 11.06 4.83
CA LEU A 170 -27.64 11.57 4.56
C LEU A 170 -27.62 12.88 3.75
N GLU A 171 -28.73 13.34 3.16
CA GLU A 171 -28.73 14.58 2.37
C GLU A 171 -28.71 15.84 3.24
N SER A 172 -29.29 15.79 4.45
CA SER A 172 -29.37 16.93 5.37
C SER A 172 -28.47 16.77 6.60
N SER A 173 -28.06 17.88 7.21
CA SER A 173 -27.29 17.85 8.46
C SER A 173 -28.11 17.28 9.62
N ILE A 174 -29.40 17.59 9.66
CA ILE A 174 -30.34 17.05 10.64
C ILE A 174 -30.48 15.54 10.47
N GLY A 175 -30.67 15.04 9.25
CA GLY A 175 -30.78 13.60 9.00
C GLY A 175 -29.52 12.82 9.38
N ARG A 176 -28.32 13.38 9.16
CA ARG A 176 -27.05 12.82 9.65
C ARG A 176 -27.03 12.74 11.19
N THR A 177 -27.50 13.77 11.90
CA THR A 177 -27.63 13.76 13.36
C THR A 177 -28.69 12.76 13.85
N LEU A 178 -29.77 12.57 13.10
CA LEU A 178 -30.79 11.55 13.40
C LEU A 178 -30.21 10.14 13.27
N LEU A 179 -29.37 9.86 12.26
CA LEU A 179 -28.67 8.58 12.12
C LEU A 179 -27.76 8.29 13.33
N VAL A 180 -27.00 9.27 13.79
CA VAL A 180 -26.15 9.14 15.00
C VAL A 180 -27.04 8.88 16.22
N GLY A 181 -28.13 9.65 16.38
CA GLY A 181 -29.08 9.49 17.48
C GLY A 181 -29.79 8.14 17.50
N LEU A 182 -30.16 7.59 16.33
CA LEU A 182 -30.71 6.25 16.23
C LEU A 182 -29.76 5.19 16.77
N VAL A 183 -28.48 5.35 16.49
CA VAL A 183 -27.44 4.43 16.96
C VAL A 183 -27.15 4.63 18.45
N GLN A 184 -27.16 5.87 18.96
CA GLN A 184 -27.05 6.16 20.40
C GLN A 184 -28.21 5.54 21.19
N ASN A 185 -29.42 5.64 20.64
CA ASN A 185 -30.62 5.08 21.24
C ASN A 185 -30.66 3.55 21.09
N ASP A 186 -30.21 3.02 19.94
CA ASP A 186 -30.10 1.60 19.67
C ASP A 186 -28.73 1.13 19.13
N PRO A 187 -27.76 0.83 20.02
CA PRO A 187 -26.47 0.28 19.60
C PRO A 187 -26.54 -1.07 18.89
N SER A 188 -27.65 -1.82 18.99
CA SER A 188 -27.78 -3.09 18.25
C SER A 188 -28.00 -2.86 16.76
N ALA A 189 -28.61 -1.73 16.38
CA ALA A 189 -28.80 -1.31 15.00
C ALA A 189 -27.52 -0.72 14.36
N ALA A 190 -26.46 -0.47 15.15
CA ALA A 190 -25.24 0.17 14.68
C ALA A 190 -24.61 -0.54 13.48
N SER A 191 -24.55 -1.87 13.50
CA SER A 191 -23.97 -2.67 12.41
C SER A 191 -24.74 -2.48 11.10
N SER A 192 -26.06 -2.53 11.16
CA SER A 192 -26.93 -2.40 9.98
C SER A 192 -26.89 -0.98 9.44
N ILE A 193 -26.88 0.02 10.32
CA ILE A 193 -26.79 1.43 9.91
C ILE A 193 -25.44 1.72 9.26
N VAL A 194 -24.33 1.26 9.84
CA VAL A 194 -23.00 1.44 9.25
C VAL A 194 -22.91 0.77 7.88
N GLU A 195 -23.44 -0.44 7.71
CA GLU A 195 -23.47 -1.14 6.42
C GLU A 195 -24.25 -0.34 5.36
N LEU A 196 -25.41 0.20 5.71
CA LEU A 196 -26.24 1.01 4.80
C LEU A 196 -25.58 2.36 4.47
N VAL A 197 -24.93 3.00 5.44
CA VAL A 197 -24.17 4.25 5.20
C VAL A 197 -22.96 3.98 4.31
N LEU A 198 -22.24 2.87 4.50
CA LEU A 198 -21.14 2.47 3.62
C LEU A 198 -21.62 2.19 2.19
N LEU A 199 -22.79 1.55 2.04
CA LEU A 199 -23.42 1.31 0.74
C LEU A 199 -23.83 2.61 0.05
N ALA A 200 -24.38 3.57 0.79
CA ALA A 200 -24.68 4.91 0.28
C ALA A 200 -23.40 5.66 -0.12
N MET A 201 -22.36 5.62 0.72
CA MET A 201 -21.07 6.28 0.48
C MET A 201 -20.36 5.73 -0.77
N ARG A 202 -20.60 4.46 -1.12
CA ARG A 202 -20.08 3.86 -2.36
C ARG A 202 -20.73 4.44 -3.63
N ARG A 203 -21.97 4.95 -3.53
CA ARG A 203 -22.72 5.54 -4.65
C ARG A 203 -22.49 7.04 -4.76
N GLN A 204 -22.49 7.74 -3.63
CA GLN A 204 -22.30 9.18 -3.56
C GLN A 204 -21.31 9.50 -2.45
N VAL A 205 -20.28 10.23 -2.83
CA VAL A 205 -19.10 10.44 -2.01
C VAL A 205 -19.11 11.87 -1.47
N ASP A 206 -19.13 12.00 -0.15
CA ASP A 206 -19.16 13.29 0.54
C ASP A 206 -18.38 13.25 1.87
N VAL A 207 -17.71 14.34 2.21
CA VAL A 207 -16.93 14.50 3.46
C VAL A 207 -17.85 14.44 4.68
N ASP A 208 -19.08 14.95 4.58
CA ASP A 208 -20.01 14.93 5.71
C ASP A 208 -20.48 13.50 6.02
N THR A 209 -20.55 12.62 5.01
CA THR A 209 -20.84 11.19 5.21
C THR A 209 -19.69 10.48 5.92
N HIS A 210 -18.44 10.83 5.62
CA HIS A 210 -17.26 10.36 6.37
C HIS A 210 -17.37 10.76 7.84
N MET A 211 -17.65 12.04 8.11
CA MET A 211 -17.77 12.55 9.50
C MET A 211 -18.93 11.91 10.25
N THR A 212 -20.03 11.59 9.55
CA THR A 212 -21.18 10.87 10.14
C THR A 212 -20.76 9.48 10.61
N LEU A 213 -19.98 8.73 9.83
CA LEU A 213 -19.47 7.42 10.25
C LEU A 213 -18.52 7.50 11.44
N VAL A 214 -17.68 8.55 11.51
CA VAL A 214 -16.81 8.80 12.67
C VAL A 214 -17.65 9.11 13.92
N ALA A 215 -18.70 9.91 13.79
CA ALA A 215 -19.63 10.21 14.90
C ALA A 215 -20.41 8.96 15.35
N ILE A 216 -20.84 8.10 14.43
CA ILE A 216 -21.45 6.80 14.74
C ILE A 216 -20.47 5.88 15.50
N ALA A 217 -19.19 5.89 15.09
CA ALA A 217 -18.15 5.13 15.78
C ALA A 217 -17.95 5.62 17.22
N ASP A 218 -17.87 6.94 17.43
CA ASP A 218 -17.73 7.57 18.75
C ASP A 218 -18.94 7.29 19.65
N ALA A 219 -20.14 7.29 19.08
CA ALA A 219 -21.38 6.97 19.78
C ALA A 219 -21.54 5.49 20.18
N THR A 220 -20.70 4.57 19.68
CA THR A 220 -20.86 3.12 19.91
C THR A 220 -19.54 2.41 20.24
N THR A 221 -19.15 1.44 19.42
CA THR A 221 -17.96 0.63 19.57
C THR A 221 -17.05 0.93 18.38
N PRO A 222 -16.10 1.88 18.51
CA PRO A 222 -15.28 2.32 17.38
C PRO A 222 -14.53 1.16 16.70
N HIS A 223 -14.12 0.14 17.45
CA HIS A 223 -13.50 -1.07 16.91
C HIS A 223 -14.39 -1.85 15.94
N ALA A 224 -15.70 -1.95 16.21
CA ALA A 224 -16.63 -2.68 15.35
C ALA A 224 -16.87 -1.91 14.04
N VAL A 225 -17.08 -0.59 14.14
CA VAL A 225 -17.28 0.28 12.97
C VAL A 225 -16.02 0.29 12.11
N ARG A 226 -14.82 0.46 12.70
CA ARG A 226 -13.55 0.37 11.99
C ARG A 226 -13.41 -0.97 11.24
N ARG A 227 -13.77 -2.09 11.87
CA ARG A 227 -13.70 -3.41 11.23
C ARG A 227 -14.63 -3.50 10.02
N GLN A 228 -15.85 -2.97 10.10
CA GLN A 228 -16.79 -2.96 8.99
C GLN A 228 -16.29 -2.08 7.83
N CYS A 229 -15.73 -0.91 8.12
CA CYS A 229 -15.09 -0.06 7.12
C CYS A 229 -13.95 -0.77 6.37
N ILE A 230 -13.14 -1.57 7.08
CA ILE A 230 -12.07 -2.35 6.46
C ILE A 230 -12.60 -3.51 5.62
N VAL A 231 -13.69 -4.16 6.04
CA VAL A 231 -14.33 -5.24 5.28
C VAL A 231 -14.99 -4.73 3.99
N ALA A 232 -15.46 -3.47 3.99
CA ALA A 232 -16.12 -2.88 2.82
C ALA A 232 -15.17 -2.64 1.63
N ASP A 233 -13.85 -2.55 1.88
CA ASP A 233 -12.78 -2.57 0.88
C ASP A 233 -12.93 -1.55 -0.28
N PHE A 234 -13.12 -0.26 0.06
CA PHE A 234 -13.06 0.84 -0.91
C PHE A 234 -12.42 2.11 -0.29
N PRO A 235 -11.91 3.05 -1.10
CA PRO A 235 -11.01 4.13 -0.63
C PRO A 235 -11.56 4.98 0.53
N TYR A 236 -12.81 5.42 0.45
CA TYR A 236 -13.41 6.25 1.49
C TYR A 236 -13.65 5.47 2.80
N ALA A 237 -14.02 4.20 2.73
CA ALA A 237 -14.14 3.37 3.93
C ALA A 237 -12.77 3.13 4.59
N ALA A 238 -11.72 2.94 3.80
CA ALA A 238 -10.36 2.85 4.32
C ALA A 238 -9.91 4.16 5.00
N ALA A 239 -10.26 5.32 4.43
CA ALA A 239 -10.01 6.63 5.04
C ALA A 239 -10.73 6.80 6.39
N VAL A 240 -12.01 6.41 6.47
CA VAL A 240 -12.77 6.41 7.75
C VAL A 240 -12.10 5.50 8.78
N ALA A 241 -11.66 4.31 8.40
CA ALA A 241 -10.98 3.38 9.30
C ALA A 241 -9.66 3.95 9.85
N LEU A 242 -8.90 4.67 9.02
CA LEU A 242 -7.69 5.39 9.45
C LEU A 242 -8.04 6.55 10.40
N ASP A 243 -9.08 7.31 10.11
CA ASP A 243 -9.49 8.45 10.93
C ASP A 243 -10.01 8.01 12.30
N ILE A 244 -10.83 6.95 12.38
CA ILE A 244 -11.26 6.33 13.65
C ILE A 244 -10.05 5.89 14.49
N THR A 245 -9.04 5.33 13.83
CA THR A 245 -7.80 4.88 14.50
C THR A 245 -7.08 6.06 15.16
N CYS A 246 -6.96 7.20 14.47
CA CYS A 246 -6.24 8.37 14.99
C CYS A 246 -7.06 9.22 15.98
N ARG A 247 -8.38 9.27 15.82
CA ARG A 247 -9.22 10.21 16.59
C ARG A 247 -9.82 9.58 17.84
N LEU A 248 -10.16 8.29 17.78
CA LEU A 248 -10.94 7.64 18.83
C LEU A 248 -10.15 6.56 19.57
N LEU A 249 -9.33 5.78 18.85
CA LEU A 249 -8.70 4.58 19.40
C LEU A 249 -7.24 4.78 19.82
N HIS A 250 -6.50 5.65 19.13
CA HIS A 250 -5.06 5.91 19.34
C HIS A 250 -4.21 4.62 19.38
N ASP A 251 -4.65 3.55 18.70
CA ASP A 251 -4.00 2.23 18.65
C ASP A 251 -3.25 2.00 17.32
N THR A 252 -2.76 3.08 16.71
CA THR A 252 -2.12 3.12 15.40
C THR A 252 -1.10 1.99 15.14
N PRO A 253 -0.14 1.69 16.04
CA PRO A 253 0.79 0.58 15.84
C PRO A 253 0.10 -0.79 15.74
N VAL A 254 -0.90 -1.03 16.59
CA VAL A 254 -1.64 -2.30 16.64
C VAL A 254 -2.47 -2.47 15.37
N PHE A 255 -3.16 -1.40 14.95
CA PHE A 255 -3.99 -1.40 13.76
C PHE A 255 -3.19 -1.66 12.49
N LEU A 256 -2.11 -0.91 12.26
CA LEU A 256 -1.25 -1.06 11.08
C LEU A 256 -0.66 -2.48 11.00
N ASN A 257 -0.22 -3.03 12.14
CA ASN A 257 0.29 -4.40 12.21
C ASN A 257 -0.76 -5.46 11.87
N GLY A 258 -2.03 -5.22 12.19
CA GLY A 258 -3.14 -6.08 11.80
C GLY A 258 -3.39 -6.06 10.30
N VAL A 259 -3.44 -4.87 9.69
CA VAL A 259 -3.74 -4.73 8.25
C VAL A 259 -2.56 -5.06 7.33
N MET A 260 -1.34 -5.10 7.86
CA MET A 260 -0.15 -5.58 7.15
C MET A 260 -0.17 -7.09 6.85
N GLN A 261 -0.95 -7.89 7.60
CA GLN A 261 -0.93 -9.35 7.47
C GLN A 261 -1.68 -9.81 6.21
N GLY A 262 -0.94 -10.07 5.13
CA GLY A 262 -1.47 -10.62 3.88
C GLY A 262 -1.75 -9.58 2.79
N THR A 263 -2.48 -9.97 1.75
CA THR A 263 -2.89 -9.11 0.61
C THR A 263 -4.32 -8.58 0.76
N LYS A 264 -5.01 -8.90 1.86
CA LYS A 264 -6.46 -8.68 2.05
C LYS A 264 -6.90 -7.21 2.09
N HIS A 265 -6.00 -6.28 2.40
CA HIS A 265 -6.33 -4.86 2.59
C HIS A 265 -5.58 -3.97 1.60
N ALA A 266 -5.56 -4.36 0.32
CA ALA A 266 -4.83 -3.65 -0.73
C ALA A 266 -5.36 -2.21 -0.95
N THR A 267 -6.67 -2.00 -0.79
CA THR A 267 -7.30 -0.68 -0.95
C THR A 267 -6.82 0.32 0.10
N LEU A 268 -6.67 -0.11 1.36
CA LEU A 268 -6.12 0.73 2.42
C LEU A 268 -4.70 1.17 2.09
N TRP A 269 -3.84 0.25 1.66
CA TRP A 269 -2.48 0.60 1.27
C TRP A 269 -2.44 1.50 0.02
N SER A 270 -3.35 1.32 -0.93
CA SER A 270 -3.48 2.23 -2.07
C SER A 270 -3.81 3.66 -1.63
N VAL A 271 -4.75 3.84 -0.68
CA VAL A 271 -5.09 5.15 -0.12
C VAL A 271 -3.89 5.76 0.61
N VAL A 272 -3.17 4.94 1.37
CA VAL A 272 -1.94 5.38 2.07
C VAL A 272 -0.89 5.85 1.07
N THR A 273 -0.60 5.06 0.03
CA THR A 273 0.39 5.42 -1.00
C THR A 273 -0.02 6.68 -1.76
N GLU A 274 -1.27 6.78 -2.19
CA GLU A 274 -1.77 7.94 -2.93
C GLU A 274 -1.65 9.23 -2.11
N ALA A 275 -2.00 9.18 -0.83
CA ALA A 275 -1.94 10.33 0.06
C ALA A 275 -0.51 10.74 0.50
N LEU A 276 0.48 9.84 0.38
CA LEU A 276 1.89 10.11 0.69
C LEU A 276 2.73 10.53 -0.51
N THR A 277 2.36 10.13 -1.73
CA THR A 277 3.21 10.28 -2.92
C THR A 277 2.73 11.33 -3.91
N GLN A 278 1.44 11.70 -3.89
CA GLN A 278 0.87 12.63 -4.87
C GLN A 278 0.46 13.94 -4.20
N ASP A 279 0.62 15.05 -4.93
CA ASP A 279 0.16 16.36 -4.46
C ASP A 279 -1.36 16.34 -4.19
N PRO A 280 -1.83 16.96 -3.10
CA PRO A 280 -3.21 16.86 -2.66
C PRO A 280 -4.12 17.78 -3.48
N THR A 281 -4.38 17.40 -4.73
CA THR A 281 -5.18 18.16 -5.70
C THR A 281 -6.68 18.07 -5.42
N THR A 282 -7.17 16.92 -4.92
CA THR A 282 -8.60 16.69 -4.62
C THR A 282 -8.90 16.91 -3.14
N PRO A 283 -10.15 17.30 -2.77
CA PRO A 283 -10.54 17.47 -1.37
C PRO A 283 -10.39 16.19 -0.55
N PHE A 284 -10.69 15.02 -1.15
CA PHE A 284 -10.47 13.73 -0.52
C PHE A 284 -8.99 13.49 -0.21
N ARG A 285 -8.09 13.76 -1.15
CA ARG A 285 -6.64 13.61 -0.94
C ARG A 285 -6.11 14.55 0.13
N ARG A 286 -6.57 15.81 0.16
CA ARG A 286 -6.25 16.76 1.25
C ARG A 286 -6.65 16.20 2.61
N HIS A 287 -7.86 15.63 2.68
CA HIS A 287 -8.38 15.04 3.92
C HIS A 287 -7.57 13.80 4.35
N THR A 288 -7.31 12.86 3.44
CA THR A 288 -6.53 11.64 3.74
C THR A 288 -5.07 11.97 4.08
N SER A 289 -4.46 12.95 3.41
CA SER A 289 -3.10 13.41 3.72
C SER A 289 -3.03 14.01 5.12
N ALA A 290 -4.04 14.78 5.54
CA ALA A 290 -4.13 15.29 6.91
C ALA A 290 -4.28 14.17 7.96
N ILE A 291 -5.06 13.12 7.67
CA ILE A 291 -5.16 11.92 8.52
C ILE A 291 -3.79 11.24 8.66
N LEU A 292 -3.08 11.03 7.55
CA LEU A 292 -1.74 10.42 7.58
C LEU A 292 -0.70 11.28 8.30
N GLY A 293 -0.81 12.61 8.21
CA GLY A 293 -0.02 13.53 9.03
C GLY A 293 -0.20 13.29 10.53
N ARG A 294 -1.45 13.05 10.98
CA ARG A 294 -1.74 12.66 12.37
C ARG A 294 -1.14 11.31 12.73
N ILE A 295 -1.27 10.31 11.87
CA ILE A 295 -0.63 8.98 12.06
C ILE A 295 0.88 9.11 12.26
N ARG A 296 1.55 9.91 11.42
CA ARG A 296 2.99 10.14 11.54
C ARG A 296 3.34 10.80 12.87
N LEU A 297 2.57 11.81 13.28
CA LEU A 297 2.78 12.50 14.55
C LEU A 297 2.58 11.56 15.75
N GLU A 298 1.55 10.72 15.76
CA GLU A 298 1.33 9.73 16.83
C GLU A 298 2.47 8.71 16.92
N LEU A 299 2.98 8.24 15.77
CA LEU A 299 4.11 7.32 15.73
C LEU A 299 5.41 7.99 16.22
N GLN A 300 5.65 9.26 15.86
CA GLN A 300 6.78 10.02 16.39
C GLN A 300 6.67 10.21 17.91
N GLN A 301 5.50 10.59 18.41
CA GLN A 301 5.24 10.70 19.84
C GLN A 301 5.42 9.37 20.59
N ALA A 302 5.07 8.23 19.96
CA ALA A 302 5.31 6.92 20.53
C ALA A 302 6.82 6.59 20.64
N LEU A 303 7.63 6.99 19.64
CA LEU A 303 9.09 6.85 19.70
C LEU A 303 9.69 7.75 20.79
N GLU A 304 9.24 9.01 20.90
CA GLU A 304 9.68 9.93 21.95
C GLU A 304 9.29 9.43 23.35
N ALA A 305 8.07 8.92 23.50
CA ALA A 305 7.58 8.34 24.75
C ALA A 305 8.41 7.12 25.19
N PHE A 306 8.87 6.30 24.25
CA PHE A 306 9.79 5.20 24.52
C PHE A 306 11.13 5.71 25.05
N LEU A 307 11.72 6.74 24.43
CA LEU A 307 12.96 7.37 24.90
C LEU A 307 12.81 7.97 26.30
N ALA A 308 11.60 8.45 26.64
CA ALA A 308 11.28 9.13 27.89
C ALA A 308 10.85 8.21 29.06
N THR A 309 11.00 6.89 28.96
CA THR A 309 10.74 5.84 30.01
C THR A 309 9.34 5.21 30.09
N LYS A 310 8.44 5.38 29.10
CA LYS A 310 7.14 4.67 29.10
C LYS A 310 7.23 3.25 28.52
N PRO A 311 6.42 2.28 29.00
CA PRO A 311 6.36 0.93 28.45
C PRO A 311 5.58 0.91 27.13
N VAL A 312 6.23 1.34 26.04
CA VAL A 312 5.69 1.23 24.67
C VAL A 312 6.26 -0.03 24.04
N ASP A 313 5.42 -0.84 23.38
CA ASP A 313 5.89 -1.97 22.57
C ASP A 313 6.62 -1.45 21.33
N VAL A 314 7.93 -1.28 21.46
CA VAL A 314 8.80 -0.77 20.40
C VAL A 314 8.75 -1.65 19.15
N VAL A 315 8.51 -2.95 19.29
CA VAL A 315 8.41 -3.87 18.14
C VAL A 315 7.15 -3.57 17.35
N ALA A 316 6.04 -3.27 18.02
CA ALA A 316 4.80 -2.88 17.35
C ALA A 316 4.96 -1.57 16.57
N VAL A 317 5.63 -0.57 17.16
CA VAL A 317 5.89 0.73 16.51
C VAL A 317 6.81 0.56 15.29
N LEU A 318 7.91 -0.20 15.42
CA LEU A 318 8.84 -0.45 14.32
C LEU A 318 8.19 -1.21 13.16
N LYS A 319 7.30 -2.19 13.45
CA LYS A 319 6.54 -2.88 12.40
C LYS A 319 5.57 -1.94 11.67
N ALA A 320 4.92 -1.01 12.38
CA ALA A 320 4.05 -0.02 11.76
C ALA A 320 4.83 0.87 10.78
N TYR A 321 6.03 1.32 11.17
CA TYR A 321 6.94 2.02 10.26
C TYR A 321 7.37 1.16 9.06
N CYS A 322 7.66 -0.13 9.25
CA CYS A 322 7.94 -1.04 8.13
C CYS A 322 6.76 -1.13 7.14
N GLY A 323 5.52 -1.12 7.63
CA GLY A 323 4.32 -1.08 6.78
C GLY A 323 4.20 0.20 5.98
N LEU A 324 4.36 1.35 6.63
CA LEU A 324 4.26 2.66 5.99
C LEU A 324 5.38 2.90 4.97
N VAL A 325 6.63 2.55 5.29
CA VAL A 325 7.76 2.71 4.37
C VAL A 325 7.72 1.67 3.25
N GLY A 326 7.45 0.40 3.59
CA GLY A 326 7.49 -0.70 2.63
C GLY A 326 6.28 -0.77 1.69
N ARG A 327 5.05 -0.67 2.22
CA ARG A 327 3.83 -0.74 1.41
C ARG A 327 3.24 0.63 1.09
N GLY A 328 3.32 1.57 2.03
CA GLY A 328 2.83 2.93 1.84
C GLY A 328 3.77 3.82 1.03
N SER A 329 5.00 3.36 0.74
CA SER A 329 6.05 4.16 0.08
C SER A 329 6.33 5.49 0.80
N LEU A 330 6.25 5.50 2.14
CA LEU A 330 6.54 6.67 2.96
C LEU A 330 7.99 7.15 2.76
N ALA A 331 8.16 8.42 2.39
CA ALA A 331 9.43 9.11 2.50
C ALA A 331 9.67 9.53 3.96
N VAL A 332 10.67 8.91 4.58
CA VAL A 332 11.05 9.14 5.98
C VAL A 332 11.75 10.49 6.10
N THR A 333 11.33 11.33 7.06
CA THR A 333 12.00 12.62 7.32
C THR A 333 13.24 12.44 8.20
N ASP A 334 14.15 13.42 8.18
CA ASP A 334 15.37 13.39 9.01
C ASP A 334 15.07 13.23 10.51
N VAL A 335 13.99 13.86 10.98
CA VAL A 335 13.53 13.76 12.38
C VAL A 335 13.08 12.32 12.70
N GLU A 336 12.26 11.72 11.84
CA GLU A 336 11.80 10.34 12.01
C GLU A 336 12.96 9.35 11.96
N CYS A 337 13.90 9.55 11.03
CA CYS A 337 15.09 8.73 10.91
C CYS A 337 15.94 8.78 12.18
N SER A 338 16.19 9.98 12.70
CA SER A 338 16.96 10.19 13.94
C SER A 338 16.29 9.52 15.14
N LEU A 339 14.98 9.71 15.30
CA LEU A 339 14.21 9.08 16.39
C LEU A 339 14.23 7.55 16.29
N LEU A 340 13.96 6.99 15.11
CA LEU A 340 13.99 5.54 14.88
C LEU A 340 15.35 4.93 15.22
N PHE A 341 16.43 5.57 14.76
CA PHE A 341 17.80 5.11 14.98
C PHE A 341 18.18 5.18 16.46
N ARG A 342 17.83 6.27 17.15
CA ARG A 342 18.07 6.42 18.58
C ARG A 342 17.30 5.39 19.42
N VAL A 343 16.03 5.16 19.09
CA VAL A 343 15.18 4.15 19.76
C VAL A 343 15.76 2.74 19.59
N ILE A 344 16.13 2.37 18.37
CA ILE A 344 16.76 1.06 18.10
C ILE A 344 18.08 0.93 18.88
N GLY A 345 18.91 1.97 18.89
CA GLY A 345 20.17 1.97 19.63
C GLY A 345 19.99 1.80 21.15
N GLN A 346 19.08 2.57 21.75
CA GLN A 346 18.78 2.48 23.18
C GLN A 346 18.22 1.09 23.56
N GLU A 347 17.29 0.57 22.76
CA GLU A 347 16.72 -0.76 22.99
C GLU A 347 17.78 -1.87 22.82
N CYS A 348 18.72 -1.70 21.89
CA CYS A 348 19.86 -2.60 21.76
C CYS A 348 20.71 -2.62 23.04
N HIS A 349 20.98 -1.46 23.64
CA HIS A 349 21.74 -1.38 24.88
C HIS A 349 20.99 -2.00 26.07
N HIS A 350 19.68 -1.73 26.18
CA HIS A 350 18.83 -2.29 27.24
C HIS A 350 18.79 -3.82 27.18
N ARG A 351 18.49 -4.37 26.00
CA ARG A 351 18.46 -5.82 25.75
C ARG A 351 19.80 -6.54 25.93
N ARG A 352 20.92 -5.82 25.81
CA ARG A 352 22.25 -6.36 26.09
C ARG A 352 22.50 -6.57 27.58
N GLN A 353 21.88 -5.75 28.42
CA GLN A 353 21.98 -5.83 29.88
C GLN A 353 21.04 -6.89 30.45
N ASP A 354 19.93 -7.17 29.75
CA ASP A 354 18.94 -8.17 30.15
C ASP A 354 19.38 -9.59 29.80
N SER A 355 19.70 -10.41 30.81
CA SER A 355 20.35 -11.72 30.66
C SER A 355 19.41 -12.85 30.23
N GLY A 356 18.10 -12.59 30.10
CA GLY A 356 17.08 -13.61 29.82
C GLY A 356 16.15 -13.21 28.67
N GLY A 357 16.37 -13.72 27.46
CA GLY A 357 15.44 -13.38 26.36
C GLY A 357 15.68 -13.97 24.97
N GLY A 358 16.14 -15.21 24.84
CA GLY A 358 16.56 -15.79 23.55
C GLY A 358 15.55 -15.80 22.38
N SER A 359 14.24 -15.57 22.61
CA SER A 359 13.22 -15.46 21.53
C SER A 359 12.78 -14.01 21.27
N SER A 360 12.68 -13.18 22.32
CA SER A 360 12.32 -11.76 22.20
C SER A 360 13.42 -10.96 21.50
N HIS A 361 14.69 -11.30 21.73
CA HIS A 361 15.83 -10.70 21.03
C HIS A 361 15.75 -10.93 19.51
N SER A 362 15.43 -12.14 19.08
CA SER A 362 15.40 -12.48 17.65
C SER A 362 14.29 -11.73 16.89
N ARG A 363 13.09 -11.60 17.48
CA ARG A 363 11.99 -10.84 16.87
C ARG A 363 12.29 -9.36 16.76
N PHE A 364 12.84 -8.76 17.82
CA PHE A 364 13.26 -7.37 17.80
C PHE A 364 14.35 -7.14 16.75
N VAL A 365 15.39 -7.98 16.72
CA VAL A 365 16.50 -7.85 15.77
C VAL A 365 16.00 -7.90 14.33
N GLN A 366 15.12 -8.84 13.98
CA GLN A 366 14.56 -8.93 12.62
C GLN A 366 13.77 -7.67 12.23
N VAL A 367 12.93 -7.16 13.12
CA VAL A 367 12.08 -5.99 12.86
C VAL A 367 12.90 -4.70 12.81
N ALA A 368 13.78 -4.48 13.79
CA ALA A 368 14.70 -3.34 13.82
C ALA A 368 15.60 -3.32 12.58
N PHE A 369 16.14 -4.49 12.22
CA PHE A 369 16.94 -4.66 11.01
C PHE A 369 16.15 -4.29 9.74
N THR A 370 14.93 -4.82 9.58
CA THR A 370 14.06 -4.51 8.44
C THR A 370 13.73 -3.02 8.38
N THR A 371 13.49 -2.40 9.54
CA THR A 371 13.21 -0.96 9.64
C THR A 371 14.39 -0.14 9.14
N ILE A 372 15.61 -0.42 9.60
CA ILE A 372 16.83 0.29 9.17
C ILE A 372 17.01 0.18 7.65
N VAL A 373 16.84 -1.02 7.08
CA VAL A 373 17.00 -1.24 5.64
C VAL A 373 15.96 -0.47 4.83
N LEU A 374 14.70 -0.52 5.24
CA LEU A 374 13.63 0.22 4.56
C LEU A 374 13.85 1.73 4.62
N VAL A 375 14.29 2.26 5.77
CA VAL A 375 14.66 3.67 5.91
C VAL A 375 15.81 4.03 4.96
N CYS A 376 16.88 3.24 4.93
CA CYS A 376 17.99 3.48 4.00
C CYS A 376 17.57 3.41 2.52
N LEU A 377 16.69 2.47 2.14
CA LEU A 377 16.19 2.39 0.77
C LEU A 377 15.32 3.60 0.42
N SER A 378 14.53 4.10 1.37
CA SER A 378 13.72 5.31 1.17
C SER A 378 14.59 6.55 0.99
N THR A 379 15.70 6.68 1.72
CA THR A 379 16.60 7.85 1.62
C THR A 379 17.53 7.78 0.41
N LEU A 380 17.93 6.58 -0.03
CA LEU A 380 18.70 6.37 -1.26
C LEU A 380 17.89 6.58 -2.55
N SER A 381 16.56 6.69 -2.46
CA SER A 381 15.71 7.05 -3.60
C SER A 381 15.71 8.56 -3.90
N GLN A 382 16.29 9.38 -3.02
CA GLN A 382 16.46 10.82 -3.15
C GLN A 382 17.90 11.14 -3.61
N PRO A 383 18.18 12.31 -4.21
CA PRO A 383 19.53 12.69 -4.64
C PRO A 383 20.54 12.55 -3.48
N VAL A 384 21.73 12.02 -3.80
CA VAL A 384 22.74 11.65 -2.79
C VAL A 384 23.38 12.91 -2.20
N ASP A 385 22.84 13.34 -1.06
CA ASP A 385 23.37 14.46 -0.28
C ASP A 385 24.22 13.98 0.92
N ALA A 386 24.94 14.91 1.55
CA ALA A 386 25.73 14.64 2.76
C ALA A 386 24.88 14.00 3.89
N ALA A 387 23.59 14.32 3.95
CA ALA A 387 22.63 13.72 4.89
C ALA A 387 22.41 12.22 4.63
N ALA A 388 22.26 11.79 3.37
CA ALA A 388 22.13 10.37 3.02
C ALA A 388 23.39 9.57 3.39
N THR A 389 24.56 10.20 3.30
CA THR A 389 25.85 9.61 3.70
C THR A 389 25.94 9.44 5.23
N GLN A 390 25.35 10.35 6.01
CA GLN A 390 25.31 10.24 7.46
C GLN A 390 24.31 9.17 7.91
N VAL A 391 23.12 9.11 7.31
CA VAL A 391 22.12 8.06 7.58
C VAL A 391 22.70 6.66 7.34
N THR A 392 23.45 6.47 6.25
CA THR A 392 24.09 5.17 5.99
C THR A 392 25.25 4.84 6.94
N LYS A 393 25.96 5.84 7.48
CA LYS A 393 26.95 5.63 8.56
C LYS A 393 26.28 5.18 9.85
N ASP A 394 25.21 5.86 10.26
CA ASP A 394 24.49 5.56 11.51
C ASP A 394 23.77 4.20 11.42
N ALA A 395 23.20 3.90 10.25
CA ALA A 395 22.63 2.58 9.96
C ALA A 395 23.68 1.47 10.14
N ARG A 396 24.90 1.64 9.61
CA ARG A 396 25.99 0.67 9.78
C ARG A 396 26.37 0.46 11.25
N HIS A 397 26.41 1.52 12.04
CA HIS A 397 26.70 1.42 13.47
C HIS A 397 25.63 0.61 14.21
N LEU A 398 24.34 0.93 13.98
CA LEU A 398 23.21 0.22 14.59
C LEU A 398 23.13 -1.25 14.17
N ILE A 399 23.38 -1.52 12.90
CA ILE A 399 23.53 -2.87 12.34
C ILE A 399 24.64 -3.61 13.12
N GLY A 400 25.80 -2.97 13.36
CA GLY A 400 26.84 -3.52 14.23
C GLY A 400 26.36 -3.89 15.64
N LEU A 401 25.52 -3.07 16.26
CA LEU A 401 24.93 -3.35 17.58
C LEU A 401 23.95 -4.54 17.55
N LEU A 402 23.04 -4.57 16.57
CA LEU A 402 22.09 -5.67 16.38
C LEU A 402 22.80 -7.03 16.19
N TYR A 403 23.94 -7.01 15.50
CA TYR A 403 24.78 -8.21 15.34
C TYR A 403 25.29 -8.75 16.67
N THR A 404 25.79 -7.87 17.54
CA THR A 404 26.31 -8.29 18.85
C THR A 404 25.22 -8.90 19.73
N LEU A 405 23.96 -8.52 19.52
CA LEU A 405 22.81 -9.02 20.27
C LEU A 405 22.31 -10.40 19.83
N ASP A 406 22.41 -10.75 18.55
CA ASP A 406 21.87 -12.02 18.02
C ASP A 406 22.89 -12.78 17.16
N THR A 407 24.11 -12.88 17.70
CA THR A 407 25.26 -13.58 17.09
C THR A 407 25.00 -15.05 16.74
N SER A 408 23.96 -15.68 17.30
CA SER A 408 23.66 -17.11 17.17
C SER A 408 22.55 -17.47 16.18
N LYS A 409 21.62 -16.55 15.81
CA LYS A 409 20.43 -16.91 15.00
C LYS A 409 20.17 -16.06 13.74
N SER A 410 20.63 -14.81 13.63
CA SER A 410 20.26 -13.90 12.50
C SER A 410 21.41 -13.51 11.55
N GLY A 411 22.56 -14.19 11.64
CA GLY A 411 23.78 -13.82 10.93
C GLY A 411 23.72 -13.84 9.39
N SER A 412 22.79 -14.56 8.77
CA SER A 412 22.69 -14.72 7.31
C SER A 412 21.90 -13.60 6.61
N LEU A 413 20.77 -13.17 7.19
CA LEU A 413 19.97 -12.03 6.69
C LEU A 413 20.74 -10.71 6.84
N PHE A 414 21.46 -10.58 7.97
CA PHE A 414 22.32 -9.47 8.29
C PHE A 414 23.45 -9.28 7.27
N LEU A 415 24.11 -10.37 6.88
CA LEU A 415 25.29 -10.31 6.03
C LEU A 415 24.95 -10.09 4.55
N ILE A 416 23.87 -10.70 4.07
CA ILE A 416 23.33 -10.48 2.70
C ILE A 416 23.01 -9.00 2.50
N THR A 417 22.53 -8.32 3.54
CA THR A 417 22.08 -6.94 3.38
C THR A 417 23.17 -5.90 3.66
N ALA A 418 24.14 -6.23 4.52
CA ALA A 418 25.40 -5.48 4.55
C ALA A 418 26.05 -5.53 3.16
N LEU A 419 26.08 -6.70 2.51
CA LEU A 419 26.59 -6.85 1.14
C LEU A 419 25.78 -6.06 0.11
N LEU A 420 24.45 -6.04 0.19
CA LEU A 420 23.59 -5.22 -0.69
C LEU A 420 23.78 -3.70 -0.50
N LEU A 421 23.94 -3.22 0.74
CA LEU A 421 24.19 -1.80 1.04
C LEU A 421 25.59 -1.37 0.59
N TYR A 422 26.61 -2.24 0.75
CA TYR A 422 27.98 -1.96 0.28
C TYR A 422 28.12 -2.02 -1.25
N THR A 423 27.36 -2.88 -1.94
CA THR A 423 27.48 -3.05 -3.40
C THR A 423 26.68 -2.02 -4.21
N LYS A 424 25.55 -1.49 -3.70
CA LYS A 424 24.74 -0.48 -4.42
C LYS A 424 25.26 0.96 -4.32
N VAL A 425 25.87 1.38 -3.19
CA VAL A 425 26.41 2.74 -3.03
C VAL A 425 27.55 3.00 -4.02
N LEU A 426 28.35 1.98 -4.36
CA LEU A 426 29.43 2.05 -5.34
C LEU A 426 29.00 2.15 -6.81
N LEU A 427 27.70 1.95 -7.11
CA LEU A 427 27.17 2.24 -8.45
C LEU A 427 26.88 3.74 -8.64
N ALA A 428 26.79 4.51 -7.55
CA ALA A 428 26.53 5.96 -7.56
C ALA A 428 27.82 6.81 -7.45
N GLU A 429 28.92 6.26 -6.93
CA GLU A 429 30.20 6.95 -6.88
C GLU A 429 31.02 6.72 -8.16
N THR A 430 30.88 7.64 -9.11
CA THR A 430 31.69 7.75 -10.35
C THR A 430 33.05 8.44 -10.12
N GLU A 431 33.68 8.27 -8.97
CA GLU A 431 35.02 8.82 -8.73
C GLU A 431 36.05 7.73 -8.42
N ALA A 432 37.17 7.79 -9.14
CA ALA A 432 38.29 6.87 -8.99
C ALA A 432 38.95 7.09 -7.64
N SER A 433 38.80 6.13 -6.72
CA SER A 433 39.51 6.17 -5.45
C SER A 433 39.88 4.77 -4.98
N THR A 434 41.11 4.65 -4.47
CA THR A 434 41.67 3.51 -3.73
C THR A 434 40.76 3.03 -2.57
N ALA A 435 39.82 3.88 -2.12
CA ALA A 435 38.78 3.51 -1.17
C ALA A 435 37.85 2.39 -1.69
N ALA A 436 37.47 2.41 -2.97
CA ALA A 436 36.55 1.42 -3.56
C ALA A 436 37.12 -0.01 -3.49
N GLU A 437 38.40 -0.18 -3.81
CA GLU A 437 39.09 -1.47 -3.73
C GLU A 437 39.19 -1.99 -2.29
N SER A 438 39.52 -1.11 -1.35
CA SER A 438 39.53 -1.43 0.09
C SER A 438 38.15 -1.90 0.55
N HIS A 439 37.08 -1.28 0.05
CA HIS A 439 35.70 -1.68 0.33
C HIS A 439 35.32 -3.03 -0.26
N TYR A 440 35.67 -3.33 -1.52
CA TYR A 440 35.45 -4.66 -2.08
C TYR A 440 36.25 -5.75 -1.34
N ALA A 441 37.50 -5.47 -1.00
CA ALA A 441 38.31 -6.37 -0.19
C ALA A 441 37.68 -6.61 1.19
N HIS A 442 37.14 -5.56 1.82
CA HIS A 442 36.44 -5.68 3.10
C HIS A 442 35.13 -6.48 2.99
N ALA A 443 34.33 -6.25 1.95
CA ALA A 443 33.10 -7.00 1.67
C ALA A 443 33.39 -8.50 1.50
N VAL A 444 34.44 -8.85 0.75
CA VAL A 444 34.92 -10.23 0.60
C VAL A 444 35.35 -10.82 1.95
N GLN A 445 36.06 -10.07 2.79
CA GLN A 445 36.43 -10.53 4.13
C GLN A 445 35.19 -10.81 5.01
N LEU A 446 34.14 -9.99 4.90
CA LEU A 446 32.88 -10.20 5.61
C LEU A 446 32.17 -11.48 5.13
N CYS A 447 32.14 -11.73 3.82
CA CYS A 447 31.64 -12.99 3.26
C CYS A 447 32.40 -14.20 3.82
N PHE A 448 33.73 -14.16 3.86
CA PHE A 448 34.53 -15.26 4.42
C PHE A 448 34.29 -15.46 5.92
N LYS A 449 34.21 -14.37 6.70
CA LYS A 449 33.85 -14.45 8.13
C LYS A 449 32.47 -15.08 8.32
N ALA A 450 31.52 -14.78 7.44
CA ALA A 450 30.19 -15.37 7.50
C ALA A 450 30.17 -16.84 7.13
N GLN A 451 30.89 -17.24 6.07
CA GLN A 451 31.04 -18.65 5.73
C GLN A 451 31.63 -19.44 6.90
N ALA A 452 32.65 -18.89 7.57
CA ALA A 452 33.24 -19.51 8.76
C ALA A 452 32.22 -19.65 9.90
N LYS A 453 31.42 -18.61 10.16
CA LYS A 453 30.35 -18.65 11.18
C LYS A 453 29.22 -19.61 10.82
N LEU A 454 28.82 -19.70 9.55
CA LEU A 454 27.81 -20.65 9.10
C LEU A 454 28.30 -22.09 9.28
N LYS A 455 29.58 -22.35 8.98
CA LYS A 455 30.22 -23.65 9.23
C LYS A 455 30.24 -23.99 10.72
N SER A 456 30.65 -23.06 11.59
CA SER A 456 30.68 -23.30 13.03
C SER A 456 29.27 -23.47 13.63
N ALA A 457 28.26 -22.80 13.06
CA ALA A 457 26.86 -22.89 13.47
C ALA A 457 26.11 -24.09 12.86
N LYS A 458 26.75 -24.93 12.04
CA LYS A 458 26.12 -26.04 11.30
C LYS A 458 24.85 -25.60 10.53
N ALA A 459 24.92 -24.45 9.87
CA ALA A 459 23.79 -23.90 9.14
C ALA A 459 23.39 -24.78 7.94
N GLY A 460 22.11 -24.74 7.56
CA GLY A 460 21.59 -25.54 6.46
C GLY A 460 22.19 -25.17 5.08
N PRO A 461 22.20 -26.09 4.11
CA PRO A 461 22.68 -25.85 2.75
C PRO A 461 22.17 -24.57 2.04
N PRO A 462 20.87 -24.17 2.15
CA PRO A 462 20.39 -22.97 1.45
C PRO A 462 21.02 -21.68 1.97
N LEU A 463 21.44 -21.64 3.24
CA LEU A 463 22.09 -20.47 3.83
C LEU A 463 23.53 -20.32 3.33
N HIS A 464 24.25 -21.44 3.18
CA HIS A 464 25.56 -21.47 2.55
C HIS A 464 25.48 -21.02 1.08
N ALA A 465 24.48 -21.49 0.34
CA ALA A 465 24.27 -21.10 -1.06
C ALA A 465 24.06 -19.58 -1.21
N LYS A 466 23.28 -18.96 -0.31
CA LYS A 466 23.05 -17.50 -0.34
C LYS A 466 24.33 -16.71 -0.09
N VAL A 467 25.12 -17.05 0.94
CA VAL A 467 26.37 -16.33 1.23
C VAL A 467 27.40 -16.51 0.10
N ASN A 468 27.45 -17.71 -0.49
CA ASN A 468 28.30 -17.97 -1.65
C ASN A 468 27.83 -17.18 -2.88
N GLY A 469 26.52 -17.02 -3.08
CA GLY A 469 25.96 -16.21 -4.17
C GLY A 469 26.32 -14.74 -4.02
N GLU A 470 26.21 -14.18 -2.81
CA GLU A 470 26.61 -12.79 -2.55
C GLU A 470 28.12 -12.57 -2.68
N LEU A 471 28.94 -13.55 -2.29
CA LEU A 471 30.39 -13.50 -2.52
C LEU A 471 30.70 -13.49 -4.03
N ALA A 472 30.00 -14.31 -4.82
CA ALA A 472 30.13 -14.34 -6.27
C ALA A 472 29.72 -13.00 -6.90
N LEU A 473 28.61 -12.42 -6.45
CA LEU A 473 28.15 -11.10 -6.91
C LEU A 473 29.16 -10.00 -6.55
N THR A 474 29.72 -10.03 -5.35
CA THR A 474 30.75 -9.06 -4.92
C THR A 474 31.97 -9.12 -5.84
N TYR A 475 32.43 -10.31 -6.22
CA TYR A 475 33.52 -10.46 -7.19
C TYR A 475 33.14 -9.98 -8.58
N LEU A 476 31.91 -10.24 -9.03
CA LEU A 476 31.43 -9.80 -10.34
C LEU A 476 31.40 -8.27 -10.44
N VAL A 477 30.82 -7.59 -9.43
CA VAL A 477 30.74 -6.13 -9.39
C VAL A 477 32.13 -5.52 -9.27
N TRP A 478 33.02 -6.11 -8.47
CA TRP A 478 34.41 -5.69 -8.39
C TRP A 478 35.11 -5.79 -9.75
N ALA A 479 34.91 -6.88 -10.49
CA ALA A 479 35.47 -7.05 -11.83
C ALA A 479 34.98 -5.97 -12.81
N VAL A 480 33.67 -5.67 -12.81
CA VAL A 480 33.07 -4.64 -13.66
C VAL A 480 33.56 -3.24 -13.29
N HIS A 481 33.79 -2.97 -12.00
CA HIS A 481 34.38 -1.70 -11.56
C HIS A 481 35.82 -1.56 -12.05
N LEU A 482 36.66 -2.57 -11.80
CA LEU A 482 38.07 -2.58 -12.25
C LEU A 482 38.17 -2.43 -13.78
N ALA A 483 37.26 -3.05 -14.52
CA ALA A 483 37.18 -2.94 -15.97
C ALA A 483 36.98 -1.51 -16.48
N LYS A 484 36.39 -0.62 -15.67
CA LYS A 484 36.14 0.79 -16.01
C LYS A 484 37.26 1.72 -15.55
N THR A 485 37.92 1.40 -14.44
CA THR A 485 38.83 2.32 -13.73
C THR A 485 40.31 2.00 -13.91
N GLN A 486 40.67 0.77 -14.28
CA GLN A 486 42.07 0.32 -14.38
C GLN A 486 42.37 -0.48 -15.64
N ASP A 487 43.58 -0.33 -16.17
CA ASP A 487 44.11 -1.17 -17.25
C ASP A 487 44.76 -2.48 -16.73
N ASN A 488 44.30 -2.98 -15.57
CA ASN A 488 44.79 -4.22 -14.97
C ASN A 488 44.00 -5.44 -15.48
N HIS A 489 44.33 -5.88 -16.69
CA HIS A 489 43.65 -6.99 -17.35
C HIS A 489 43.69 -8.30 -16.56
N LEU A 490 44.80 -8.61 -15.87
CA LEU A 490 44.94 -9.84 -15.09
C LEU A 490 44.03 -9.80 -13.85
N GLY A 491 43.99 -8.66 -13.14
CA GLY A 491 43.13 -8.48 -11.97
C GLY A 491 41.64 -8.59 -12.30
N VAL A 492 41.21 -7.97 -13.39
CA VAL A 492 39.81 -8.04 -13.86
C VAL A 492 39.40 -9.48 -14.17
N LEU A 493 40.22 -10.21 -14.93
CA LEU A 493 39.92 -11.61 -15.25
C LEU A 493 39.93 -12.53 -14.04
N GLU A 494 40.83 -12.31 -13.08
CA GLU A 494 40.86 -13.10 -11.85
C GLU A 494 39.52 -12.96 -11.09
N LYS A 495 38.98 -11.75 -10.98
CA LYS A 495 37.70 -11.52 -10.29
C LYS A 495 36.52 -12.09 -11.07
N PHE A 496 36.49 -11.94 -12.40
CA PHE A 496 35.47 -12.57 -13.24
C PHE A 496 35.47 -14.10 -13.12
N ASN A 497 36.65 -14.73 -13.20
CA ASN A 497 36.76 -16.18 -13.08
C ASN A 497 36.37 -16.67 -11.68
N LYS A 498 36.68 -15.92 -10.62
CA LYS A 498 36.21 -16.23 -9.26
C LYS A 498 34.69 -16.22 -9.16
N ALA A 499 34.05 -15.16 -9.67
CA ALA A 499 32.58 -15.08 -9.70
C ALA A 499 31.97 -16.23 -10.51
N LEU A 500 32.51 -16.49 -11.70
CA LEU A 500 32.04 -17.54 -12.60
C LEU A 500 32.10 -18.93 -11.94
N ASN A 501 33.25 -19.30 -11.37
CA ASN A 501 33.42 -20.60 -10.72
C ASN A 501 32.44 -20.77 -9.56
N MET A 502 32.22 -19.73 -8.77
CA MET A 502 31.25 -19.77 -7.67
C MET A 502 29.80 -19.94 -8.18
N TYR A 503 29.40 -19.24 -9.24
CA TYR A 503 28.06 -19.44 -9.82
C TYR A 503 27.88 -20.83 -10.45
N VAL A 504 28.94 -21.40 -11.03
CA VAL A 504 28.94 -22.80 -11.52
C VAL A 504 28.75 -23.78 -10.36
N GLU A 505 29.47 -23.61 -9.25
CA GLU A 505 29.31 -24.42 -8.04
C GLU A 505 27.90 -24.33 -7.45
N LEU A 506 27.30 -23.14 -7.49
CA LEU A 506 25.92 -22.87 -7.05
C LEU A 506 24.86 -23.38 -8.03
N ARG A 507 25.27 -23.82 -9.22
CA ARG A 507 24.39 -24.22 -10.33
C ARG A 507 23.42 -23.13 -10.78
N ASP A 508 23.78 -21.86 -10.57
CA ASP A 508 22.99 -20.71 -11.03
C ASP A 508 23.30 -20.41 -12.50
N ARG A 509 22.57 -21.09 -13.40
CA ARG A 509 22.77 -20.99 -14.86
C ARG A 509 22.57 -19.56 -15.37
N ARG A 510 21.66 -18.81 -14.77
CA ARG A 510 21.36 -17.42 -15.15
C ARG A 510 22.57 -16.52 -14.85
N GLN A 511 23.11 -16.61 -13.63
CA GLN A 511 24.25 -15.79 -13.23
C GLN A 511 25.55 -16.20 -13.92
N VAL A 512 25.72 -17.48 -14.26
CA VAL A 512 26.81 -17.95 -15.13
C VAL A 512 26.74 -17.26 -16.50
N ALA A 513 25.56 -17.24 -17.13
CA ALA A 513 25.36 -16.58 -18.42
C ALA A 513 25.56 -15.06 -18.33
N ALA A 514 25.04 -14.41 -17.29
CA ALA A 514 25.24 -12.99 -17.04
C ALA A 514 26.72 -12.64 -16.85
N THR A 515 27.49 -13.49 -16.15
CA THR A 515 28.94 -13.33 -15.97
C THR A 515 29.67 -13.43 -17.31
N HIS A 516 29.32 -14.42 -18.15
CA HIS A 516 29.87 -14.52 -19.50
C HIS A 516 29.54 -13.29 -20.37
N TYR A 517 28.33 -12.74 -20.27
CA TYR A 517 27.98 -11.50 -20.95
C TYR A 517 28.85 -10.32 -20.50
N GLN A 518 29.08 -10.15 -19.20
CA GLN A 518 29.94 -9.07 -18.69
C GLN A 518 31.41 -9.25 -19.13
N MET A 519 31.93 -10.48 -19.14
CA MET A 519 33.26 -10.78 -19.68
C MET A 519 33.36 -10.46 -21.18
N ALA A 520 32.33 -10.78 -21.97
CA ALA A 520 32.28 -10.47 -23.40
C ALA A 520 32.28 -8.96 -23.65
N SER A 521 31.47 -8.21 -22.90
CA SER A 521 31.42 -6.75 -22.96
C SER A 521 32.79 -6.14 -22.61
N TYR A 522 33.47 -6.66 -21.59
CA TYR A 522 34.81 -6.22 -21.22
C TYR A 522 35.81 -6.38 -22.37
N TYR A 523 35.89 -7.57 -22.98
CA TYR A 523 36.78 -7.81 -24.12
C TYR A 523 36.44 -6.94 -25.33
N SER A 524 35.15 -6.64 -25.55
CA SER A 524 34.68 -5.84 -26.67
C SER A 524 34.95 -4.33 -26.52
N GLN A 525 35.00 -3.82 -25.29
CA GLN A 525 35.12 -2.38 -24.99
C GLN A 525 36.57 -1.89 -24.85
N GLN A 526 37.55 -2.79 -24.84
CA GLN A 526 38.96 -2.40 -24.74
C GLN A 526 39.43 -1.59 -25.97
N GLN A 527 40.26 -0.57 -25.72
CA GLN A 527 40.78 0.33 -26.77
C GLN A 527 41.61 -0.42 -27.85
N VAL A 528 42.36 -1.45 -27.45
CA VAL A 528 43.14 -2.28 -28.38
C VAL A 528 42.38 -3.57 -28.71
N LYS A 529 41.69 -3.56 -29.87
CA LYS A 529 40.95 -4.70 -30.42
C LYS A 529 41.89 -5.65 -31.17
N THR A 530 42.56 -6.54 -30.45
CA THR A 530 43.32 -7.63 -31.09
C THR A 530 42.38 -8.73 -31.59
N LYS A 531 42.78 -9.46 -32.64
CA LYS A 531 42.00 -10.58 -33.18
C LYS A 531 41.64 -11.62 -32.10
N GLN A 532 42.60 -11.96 -31.24
CA GLN A 532 42.42 -12.89 -30.12
C GLN A 532 41.37 -12.39 -29.11
N ARG A 533 41.31 -11.09 -28.83
CA ARG A 533 40.32 -10.50 -27.90
C ARG A 533 38.93 -10.47 -28.50
N MET A 534 38.81 -10.16 -29.79
CA MET A 534 37.52 -10.23 -30.48
C MET A 534 36.99 -11.67 -30.53
N GLU A 535 37.85 -12.66 -30.76
CA GLU A 535 37.49 -14.08 -30.69
C GLU A 535 37.08 -14.50 -29.26
N ALA A 536 37.77 -13.99 -28.22
CA ALA A 536 37.38 -14.24 -26.83
C ALA A 536 36.01 -13.62 -26.49
N ALA A 537 35.76 -12.39 -26.93
CA ALA A 537 34.45 -11.73 -26.76
C ALA A 537 33.33 -12.55 -27.43
N ARG A 538 33.55 -13.01 -28.67
CA ARG A 538 32.59 -13.87 -29.40
C ARG A 538 32.26 -15.15 -28.64
N ARG A 539 33.27 -15.90 -28.20
CA ARG A 539 33.07 -17.14 -27.42
C ARG A 539 32.27 -16.90 -26.13
N HIS A 540 32.49 -15.77 -25.46
CA HIS A 540 31.76 -15.44 -24.25
C HIS A 540 30.31 -15.01 -24.54
N TYR A 541 30.05 -14.28 -25.62
CA TYR A 541 28.68 -14.00 -26.05
C TYR A 541 27.93 -15.28 -26.43
N GLU A 542 28.57 -16.20 -27.16
CA GLU A 542 27.98 -17.50 -27.52
C GLU A 542 27.57 -18.31 -26.27
N LYS A 543 28.45 -18.40 -25.27
CA LYS A 543 28.13 -19.03 -23.99
C LYS A 543 26.98 -18.35 -23.23
N ALA A 544 26.88 -17.02 -23.31
CA ALA A 544 25.75 -16.30 -22.71
C ALA A 544 24.45 -16.59 -23.46
N LEU A 545 24.51 -16.75 -24.80
CA LEU A 545 23.36 -17.08 -25.64
C LEU A 545 22.83 -18.49 -25.43
N GLU A 546 23.63 -19.45 -24.96
CA GLU A 546 23.13 -20.79 -24.58
C GLU A 546 21.99 -20.70 -23.56
N TYR A 547 22.04 -19.71 -22.65
CA TYR A 547 20.97 -19.45 -21.68
C TYR A 547 19.98 -18.39 -22.18
N PHE A 548 20.44 -17.21 -22.60
CA PHE A 548 19.54 -16.11 -22.98
C PHE A 548 18.81 -16.34 -24.32
N GLY A 549 19.31 -17.24 -25.16
CA GLY A 549 18.62 -17.68 -26.38
C GLY A 549 17.64 -18.84 -26.17
N GLY A 550 17.83 -19.64 -25.11
CA GLY A 550 16.98 -20.80 -24.82
C GLY A 550 15.92 -20.57 -23.74
N VAL A 551 16.22 -19.74 -22.73
CA VAL A 551 15.42 -19.60 -21.50
C VAL A 551 14.81 -18.20 -21.36
N GLU A 552 15.62 -17.14 -21.48
CA GLU A 552 15.21 -15.75 -21.23
C GLU A 552 15.38 -14.86 -22.48
N VAL A 553 14.53 -15.08 -23.49
CA VAL A 553 14.55 -14.32 -24.75
C VAL A 553 13.87 -12.95 -24.57
N GLY A 554 14.64 -11.94 -24.17
CA GLY A 554 14.18 -10.57 -23.92
C GLY A 554 15.24 -9.50 -24.23
N THR A 555 15.32 -8.45 -23.43
CA THR A 555 16.24 -7.31 -23.66
C THR A 555 17.72 -7.73 -23.74
N THR A 556 18.18 -8.58 -22.81
CA THR A 556 19.59 -9.05 -22.78
C THR A 556 19.95 -9.86 -24.03
N PHE A 557 19.02 -10.68 -24.53
CA PHE A 557 19.22 -11.42 -25.78
C PHE A 557 19.47 -10.48 -26.97
N VAL A 558 18.68 -9.42 -27.09
CA VAL A 558 18.81 -8.42 -28.16
C VAL A 558 20.12 -7.64 -28.02
N MET A 559 20.50 -7.26 -26.80
CA MET A 559 21.78 -6.60 -26.53
C MET A 559 22.98 -7.46 -26.94
N ILE A 560 22.97 -8.76 -26.61
CA ILE A 560 24.03 -9.69 -27.02
C ILE A 560 24.13 -9.77 -28.54
N HIS A 561 23.01 -9.94 -29.25
CA HIS A 561 23.01 -10.01 -30.72
C HIS A 561 23.50 -8.71 -31.35
N LYS A 562 23.11 -7.55 -30.83
CA LYS A 562 23.60 -6.24 -31.29
C LYS A 562 25.13 -6.14 -31.16
N GLN A 563 25.68 -6.45 -29.98
CA GLN A 563 27.11 -6.34 -29.72
C GLN A 563 27.92 -7.39 -30.49
N LEU A 564 27.38 -8.60 -30.64
CA LEU A 564 28.00 -9.65 -31.43
C LEU A 564 28.05 -9.27 -32.91
N ALA A 565 26.98 -8.69 -33.45
CA ALA A 565 26.95 -8.18 -34.82
C ALA A 565 27.99 -7.06 -35.03
N GLU A 566 28.15 -6.14 -34.07
CA GLU A 566 29.18 -5.10 -34.13
C GLU A 566 30.61 -5.68 -34.18
N LEU A 567 30.87 -6.82 -33.50
CA LEU A 567 32.15 -7.54 -33.58
C LEU A 567 32.40 -8.24 -34.91
N TYR A 568 31.34 -8.65 -35.61
CA TYR A 568 31.45 -9.22 -36.95
C TYR A 568 31.63 -8.12 -38.00
N ALA A 569 30.86 -7.04 -37.90
CA ALA A 569 30.92 -5.90 -38.82
C ALA A 569 32.23 -5.08 -38.72
N SER A 570 33.04 -5.27 -37.68
CA SER A 570 34.38 -4.65 -37.62
C SER A 570 35.39 -5.28 -38.59
N SER A 571 35.05 -6.38 -39.25
CA SER A 571 35.87 -6.99 -40.29
C SER A 571 35.68 -6.30 -41.64
N THR A 572 36.72 -6.33 -42.48
CA THR A 572 36.65 -5.82 -43.87
C THR A 572 36.13 -6.86 -44.86
N LYS A 573 35.86 -8.09 -44.41
CA LYS A 573 35.36 -9.17 -45.26
C LYS A 573 33.85 -9.11 -45.41
N MET A 574 33.37 -9.27 -46.64
CA MET A 574 31.95 -9.28 -46.95
C MET A 574 31.18 -10.37 -46.17
N GLU A 575 31.75 -11.56 -46.05
CA GLU A 575 31.16 -12.70 -45.30
C GLU A 575 30.92 -12.37 -43.82
N ASP A 576 31.83 -11.63 -43.18
CA ASP A 576 31.71 -11.24 -41.78
C ASP A 576 30.62 -10.18 -41.59
N VAL A 577 30.52 -9.20 -42.50
CA VAL A 577 29.46 -8.18 -42.47
C VAL A 577 28.09 -8.81 -42.77
N GLU A 578 28.04 -9.80 -43.65
CA GLU A 578 26.84 -10.57 -43.94
C GLU A 578 26.41 -11.40 -42.72
N HIS A 579 27.36 -12.01 -42.04
CA HIS A 579 27.08 -12.69 -40.77
C HIS A 579 26.59 -11.71 -39.69
N ALA A 580 27.14 -10.49 -39.62
CA ALA A 580 26.64 -9.45 -38.72
C ALA A 580 25.16 -9.10 -38.99
N LEU A 581 24.77 -8.98 -40.27
CA LEU A 581 23.39 -8.76 -40.67
C LEU A 581 22.49 -9.90 -40.17
N LEU A 582 22.89 -11.16 -40.38
CA LEU A 582 22.13 -12.33 -39.92
C LEU A 582 21.98 -12.37 -38.40
N VAL A 583 23.03 -12.05 -37.65
CA VAL A 583 22.99 -11.96 -36.19
C VAL A 583 21.99 -10.89 -35.72
N VAL A 584 21.91 -9.72 -36.37
CA VAL A 584 20.87 -8.73 -36.02
C VAL A 584 19.48 -9.23 -36.39
N LEU A 585 19.31 -9.92 -37.52
CA LEU A 585 18.01 -10.50 -37.89
C LEU A 585 17.54 -11.56 -36.88
N ASN A 586 18.46 -12.22 -36.16
CA ASN A 586 18.13 -13.15 -35.07
C ASN A 586 17.38 -12.48 -33.89
N THR A 587 17.44 -11.15 -33.76
CA THR A 587 16.67 -10.41 -32.74
C THR A 587 15.15 -10.50 -32.92
N PHE A 588 14.65 -10.92 -34.09
CA PHE A 588 13.22 -11.14 -34.33
C PHE A 588 12.59 -12.09 -33.31
N ASP A 589 13.33 -13.08 -32.80
CA ASP A 589 12.78 -14.05 -31.84
C ASP A 589 12.37 -13.38 -30.51
N ALA A 590 13.05 -12.31 -30.11
CA ALA A 590 12.62 -11.45 -29.00
C ALA A 590 11.46 -10.55 -29.42
N PHE A 591 11.55 -9.86 -30.56
CA PHE A 591 10.53 -8.91 -31.01
C PHE A 591 9.17 -9.57 -31.32
N LYS A 592 9.16 -10.82 -31.75
CA LYS A 592 7.94 -11.63 -31.95
C LYS A 592 7.18 -11.86 -30.65
N ARG A 593 7.89 -11.90 -29.51
CA ARG A 593 7.34 -12.25 -28.18
C ARG A 593 7.17 -11.02 -27.27
N VAL A 594 7.40 -9.81 -27.75
CA VAL A 594 7.34 -8.56 -26.94
C VAL A 594 6.06 -8.48 -26.11
N ALA A 595 4.90 -8.75 -26.70
CA ALA A 595 3.62 -8.69 -25.98
C ALA A 595 3.50 -9.65 -24.77
N THR A 596 4.33 -10.70 -24.72
CA THR A 596 4.35 -11.67 -23.61
C THR A 596 5.34 -11.31 -22.49
N LEU A 597 6.20 -10.31 -22.72
CA LEU A 597 7.20 -9.86 -21.75
C LEU A 597 6.59 -8.86 -20.75
N PRO A 598 7.21 -8.65 -19.57
CA PRO A 598 6.82 -7.60 -18.64
C PRO A 598 6.85 -6.20 -19.27
N ARG A 599 5.98 -5.28 -18.81
CA ARG A 599 5.86 -3.91 -19.38
C ARG A 599 7.18 -3.12 -19.43
N HIS A 600 8.09 -3.33 -18.49
CA HIS A 600 9.39 -2.65 -18.51
C HIS A 600 10.29 -3.17 -19.63
N GLU A 601 10.36 -4.49 -19.84
CA GLU A 601 11.12 -5.07 -20.96
C GLU A 601 10.51 -4.73 -22.32
N GLN A 602 9.18 -4.59 -22.40
CA GLN A 602 8.50 -4.11 -23.62
C GLN A 602 8.99 -2.72 -24.00
N ALA A 603 8.98 -1.78 -23.06
CA ALA A 603 9.45 -0.41 -23.28
C ALA A 603 10.95 -0.38 -23.65
N ASP A 604 11.77 -1.20 -23.00
CA ASP A 604 13.21 -1.30 -23.32
C ASP A 604 13.44 -1.78 -24.76
N LEU A 605 12.76 -2.85 -25.18
CA LEU A 605 12.89 -3.39 -26.54
C LEU A 605 12.39 -2.40 -27.59
N GLU A 606 11.24 -1.75 -27.35
CA GLU A 606 10.71 -0.72 -28.23
C GLU A 606 11.68 0.48 -28.36
N SER A 607 12.34 0.88 -27.27
CA SER A 607 13.37 1.93 -27.30
C SER A 607 14.62 1.53 -28.09
N MET A 608 14.95 0.24 -28.15
CA MET A 608 16.11 -0.27 -28.88
C MET A 608 15.88 -0.38 -30.39
N ALA A 609 14.62 -0.56 -30.83
CA ALA A 609 14.26 -0.81 -32.22
C ALA A 609 14.83 0.25 -33.19
N PRO A 610 14.75 1.58 -32.94
CA PRO A 610 15.35 2.57 -33.81
C PRO A 610 16.86 2.39 -34.00
N THR A 611 17.59 2.04 -32.93
CA THR A 611 19.04 1.82 -33.01
C THR A 611 19.40 0.57 -33.83
N LEU A 612 18.55 -0.46 -33.80
CA LEU A 612 18.74 -1.66 -34.60
C LEU A 612 18.43 -1.41 -36.08
N VAL A 613 17.43 -0.58 -36.40
CA VAL A 613 17.16 -0.14 -37.78
C VAL A 613 18.39 0.56 -38.36
N LEU A 614 19.01 1.48 -37.61
CA LEU A 614 20.22 2.15 -38.03
C LEU A 614 21.37 1.16 -38.28
N ARG A 615 21.56 0.17 -37.41
CA ARG A 615 22.58 -0.87 -37.62
C ARG A 615 22.30 -1.72 -38.86
N LEU A 616 21.05 -2.11 -39.10
CA LEU A 616 20.66 -2.83 -40.33
C LEU A 616 20.97 -2.01 -41.58
N GLN A 617 20.64 -0.71 -41.57
CA GLN A 617 20.97 0.21 -42.65
C GLN A 617 22.48 0.32 -42.89
N GLU A 618 23.26 0.47 -41.82
CA GLU A 618 24.73 0.54 -41.88
C GLU A 618 25.33 -0.73 -42.50
N TYR A 619 24.94 -1.92 -42.04
CA TYR A 619 25.48 -3.18 -42.53
C TYR A 619 25.07 -3.46 -43.97
N LEU A 620 23.82 -3.20 -44.33
CA LEU A 620 23.34 -3.32 -45.72
C LEU A 620 24.10 -2.37 -46.65
N LEU A 621 24.34 -1.12 -46.23
CA LEU A 621 25.10 -0.15 -47.02
C LEU A 621 26.57 -0.59 -47.18
N GLN A 622 27.20 -1.13 -46.14
CA GLN A 622 28.55 -1.68 -46.22
C GLN A 622 28.62 -2.86 -47.20
N LEU A 623 27.67 -3.79 -47.14
CA LEU A 623 27.59 -4.93 -48.07
C LEU A 623 27.42 -4.48 -49.52
N ILE A 624 26.55 -3.49 -49.78
CA ILE A 624 26.37 -2.92 -51.12
C ILE A 624 27.68 -2.29 -51.61
N ARG A 625 28.41 -1.57 -50.76
CA ARG A 625 29.70 -0.96 -51.11
C ARG A 625 30.75 -2.01 -51.45
N LEU A 626 30.92 -3.01 -50.60
CA LEU A 626 31.90 -4.09 -50.77
C LEU A 626 31.62 -4.94 -52.01
N GLY A 627 30.34 -5.18 -52.33
CA GLY A 627 29.95 -5.96 -53.51
C GLY A 627 29.99 -5.19 -54.82
N SER A 628 29.83 -3.86 -54.81
CA SER A 628 29.58 -3.06 -56.02
C SER A 628 30.67 -3.14 -57.12
N ALA A 629 31.90 -3.48 -56.75
CA ALA A 629 33.01 -3.67 -57.68
C ALA A 629 32.99 -5.03 -58.41
N SER A 630 32.12 -5.97 -58.01
CA SER A 630 32.06 -7.31 -58.59
C SER A 630 31.20 -7.37 -59.86
N THR A 631 31.75 -7.92 -60.94
CA THR A 631 31.06 -8.15 -62.21
C THR A 631 30.41 -9.53 -62.31
N LYS A 632 30.51 -10.37 -61.27
CA LYS A 632 29.94 -11.72 -61.27
C LYS A 632 28.40 -11.67 -61.18
N PRO A 633 27.65 -12.38 -62.06
CA PRO A 633 26.18 -12.34 -62.07
C PRO A 633 25.54 -12.72 -60.73
N ALA A 634 26.06 -13.75 -60.06
CA ALA A 634 25.58 -14.18 -58.75
C ALA A 634 25.73 -13.08 -57.68
N MET A 635 26.87 -12.37 -57.68
CA MET A 635 27.13 -11.29 -56.74
C MET A 635 26.24 -10.07 -57.02
N GLN A 636 25.94 -9.78 -58.28
CA GLN A 636 25.01 -8.72 -58.67
C GLN A 636 23.58 -9.01 -58.20
N ALA A 637 23.14 -10.28 -58.22
CA ALA A 637 21.85 -10.68 -57.67
C ALA A 637 21.80 -10.46 -56.15
N THR A 638 22.84 -10.86 -55.41
CA THR A 638 22.97 -10.64 -53.96
C THR A 638 22.95 -9.15 -53.60
N ILE A 639 23.66 -8.31 -54.36
CA ILE A 639 23.65 -6.85 -54.14
C ILE A 639 22.28 -6.24 -54.42
N THR A 640 21.58 -6.72 -55.45
CA THR A 640 20.22 -6.26 -55.76
C THR A 640 19.27 -6.58 -54.61
N ARG A 641 19.39 -7.76 -54.01
CA ARG A 641 18.67 -8.15 -52.79
C ARG A 641 19.00 -7.21 -51.63
N PHE A 642 20.28 -6.95 -51.35
CA PHE A 642 20.67 -6.02 -50.27
C PHE A 642 20.16 -4.59 -50.50
N LYS A 643 20.15 -4.10 -51.75
CA LYS A 643 19.53 -2.80 -52.09
C LYS A 643 18.03 -2.79 -51.81
N ALA A 644 17.33 -3.87 -52.12
CA ALA A 644 15.90 -3.99 -51.84
C ALA A 644 15.62 -4.03 -50.33
N MET A 645 16.41 -4.80 -49.57
CA MET A 645 16.36 -4.81 -48.10
C MET A 645 16.64 -3.42 -47.52
N TYR A 646 17.64 -2.71 -48.03
CA TYR A 646 17.99 -1.36 -47.58
C TYR A 646 16.84 -0.37 -47.80
N ARG A 647 16.19 -0.40 -48.98
CA ARG A 647 15.00 0.42 -49.25
C ARG A 647 13.88 0.13 -48.25
N LEU A 648 13.60 -1.15 -47.97
CA LEU A 648 12.61 -1.55 -46.97
C LEU A 648 12.91 -0.98 -45.58
N THR A 649 14.19 -0.88 -45.21
CA THR A 649 14.57 -0.29 -43.92
C THR A 649 14.37 1.22 -43.84
N ILE A 650 14.26 1.94 -44.97
CA ILE A 650 14.04 3.39 -45.02
C ILE A 650 12.55 3.74 -44.97
N ASP A 651 11.68 2.95 -45.61
CA ASP A 651 10.24 3.21 -45.74
C ASP A 651 9.42 3.00 -44.44
N GLN A 652 10.07 2.98 -43.28
CA GLN A 652 9.57 2.42 -42.02
C GLN A 652 8.58 3.25 -41.19
N ASN A 653 7.87 4.22 -41.76
CA ASN A 653 7.14 5.18 -40.93
C ASN A 653 5.88 4.66 -40.21
N THR A 654 5.46 3.39 -40.37
CA THR A 654 4.18 2.91 -39.79
C THR A 654 4.10 1.46 -39.29
N ARG A 655 5.16 0.63 -39.39
CA ARG A 655 5.06 -0.81 -39.07
C ARG A 655 5.76 -1.20 -37.75
N PRO A 656 5.21 -2.16 -36.98
CA PRO A 656 5.92 -2.77 -35.85
C PRO A 656 7.27 -3.37 -36.28
N PHE A 657 8.32 -3.15 -35.50
CA PHE A 657 9.68 -3.58 -35.83
C PHE A 657 9.82 -5.09 -36.07
N ALA A 658 9.03 -5.91 -35.38
CA ALA A 658 8.97 -7.36 -35.62
C ALA A 658 8.58 -7.71 -37.08
N GLN A 659 7.67 -6.94 -37.68
CA GLN A 659 7.23 -7.18 -39.07
C GLN A 659 8.31 -6.79 -40.08
N LEU A 660 9.09 -5.74 -39.79
CA LEU A 660 10.26 -5.40 -40.60
C LEU A 660 11.26 -6.56 -40.59
N LEU A 661 11.65 -7.04 -39.40
CA LEU A 661 12.64 -8.10 -39.29
C LEU A 661 12.20 -9.38 -40.00
N LEU A 662 10.91 -9.73 -39.92
CA LEU A 662 10.34 -10.85 -40.66
C LEU A 662 10.43 -10.65 -42.18
N ALA A 663 10.07 -9.47 -42.68
CA ALA A 663 10.17 -9.17 -44.10
C ALA A 663 11.61 -9.22 -44.60
N LEU A 664 12.58 -8.72 -43.81
CA LEU A 664 14.00 -8.81 -44.14
C LEU A 664 14.51 -10.26 -44.14
N ARG A 665 14.09 -11.10 -43.18
CA ARG A 665 14.42 -12.53 -43.17
C ARG A 665 13.87 -13.23 -44.42
N ASN A 666 12.61 -12.99 -44.78
CA ASN A 666 11.97 -13.58 -45.96
C ASN A 666 12.60 -13.15 -47.30
N MET A 667 13.26 -11.99 -47.35
CA MET A 667 13.99 -11.55 -48.54
C MET A 667 15.38 -12.18 -48.64
N TYR A 668 15.91 -12.68 -47.53
CA TYR A 668 17.22 -13.30 -47.45
C TYR A 668 17.17 -14.81 -47.72
N GLU A 669 16.14 -15.49 -47.21
CA GLU A 669 15.73 -16.84 -47.65
C GLU A 669 15.37 -16.84 -49.15
#